data_AF-A0AAU9IWN8-F1
#
_entry.id   AF-A0AAU9IWN8-F1
#
_cell.length_a   1.000
_cell.length_b   1.000
_cell.length_c   1.000
_cell.angle_alpha   90.00
_cell.angle_beta   90.00
_cell.angle_gamma   90.00
#
_symmetry.space_group_name_H-M   'P 1'
#
loop_
_entity.id
_entity.type
_entity.pdbx_description
1 polymer ?
#
loop_
_entity_poly.entity_id
_entity_poly.type
_entity_poly.pdbx_seq_one_letter_code
_entity_poly.pdbx_strand_id
1 'polypeptide(L)'
;MEALQCRFLDHIPSEIQDFSILNDYCLVLFNDSKLHLYRTSSWTLLHTFPGTQSLSLRKVRFHDSSHFISAGTSGALILWNLYNPAPLEIIQVPGSGIWDISKANSDYALAGDDGILRLYEIEEDHFNHSFLFQRQIEEKLLSVIWYDEFIFTGTHKGNIIKFRKGKSSYEDRLATRSAVWSLCAIGKFLASGEANGHISLWDPIHGTQFQTIKSHDADILCMCELDGNLYGSGVDSKVVKISWTGHNWVVAGKIRGQSHDVRALAACNNTIISGGVTSDICVYTLDLFENEGNMMWNNKIQHVIYKKKPIRHISTLPYTSPVSICKTHQGIHILHNKSSSLDLWQIDTQAQTLSKIISLIPKSKSSITCSAISYNSQILVYSTLYSFKVIQLSLEELKAEYIKTNIKPCSELALSGDFLFTGGKSMQFVNIKTMEIIDVMEFHEDLVVKMNSKGKWCAVILASNRVLVFKEAALICELPRLEKSITAVGFGHRKRLYLVTEDNFLHGYNMKTQEPDPYTHKYGHKLPKNFLNEANKVIGIEYFPKNSLILYTHYSFTYIDLSKKPPKRADILVKNSFPEHSQTWQGVLNTHPLHSDRKQGSTIQVKDLVNFAINKRFGPILSLNIMKSEMVVTELAWENILEVKPKPIAQHRYGS
;
A
#
# COMPACT_ATOMS: atom_id res chain seq x y z
N MET A 1 8.32 6.83 30.39
CA MET A 1 7.44 5.70 30.01
C MET A 1 8.28 4.70 29.27
N GLU A 2 8.17 3.43 29.58
CA GLU A 2 8.93 2.38 28.89
C GLU A 2 8.24 2.05 27.56
N ALA A 3 9.04 2.00 26.49
CA ALA A 3 8.60 1.61 25.17
C ALA A 3 9.21 0.25 24.83
N LEU A 4 8.36 -0.77 24.69
CA LEU A 4 8.73 -2.09 24.21
C LEU A 4 8.76 -2.06 22.68
N GLN A 5 9.95 -2.22 22.13
CA GLN A 5 10.18 -2.22 20.69
C GLN A 5 10.27 -3.66 20.17
N CYS A 6 9.32 -4.05 19.31
CA CYS A 6 9.23 -5.39 18.75
C CYS A 6 9.63 -5.37 17.27
N ARG A 7 10.74 -6.02 16.92
CA ARG A 7 11.27 -6.13 15.53
C ARG A 7 11.36 -7.55 14.97
N PHE A 8 10.86 -8.53 15.72
CA PHE A 8 10.93 -9.95 15.36
C PHE A 8 9.81 -10.40 14.40
N LEU A 9 8.91 -9.50 13.99
CA LEU A 9 7.81 -9.85 13.10
C LEU A 9 8.30 -9.94 11.66
N ASP A 10 8.30 -11.17 11.12
CA ASP A 10 8.66 -11.47 9.73
C ASP A 10 7.54 -11.05 8.77
N HIS A 11 7.34 -9.74 8.59
CA HIS A 11 6.43 -9.22 7.57
C HIS A 11 7.23 -8.77 6.36
N ILE A 12 7.01 -9.44 5.23
CA ILE A 12 7.66 -9.12 3.96
C ILE A 12 6.63 -8.41 3.06
N PRO A 13 6.81 -7.10 2.80
CA PRO A 13 6.04 -6.37 1.80
C PRO A 13 6.03 -7.05 0.42
N SER A 14 4.84 -7.17 -0.15
CA SER A 14 4.62 -7.65 -1.51
C SER A 14 5.10 -6.62 -2.54
N GLU A 15 5.76 -7.09 -3.59
CA GLU A 15 6.30 -6.24 -4.66
C GLU A 15 5.19 -5.61 -5.49
N ILE A 16 5.40 -4.40 -6.00
CA ILE A 16 4.46 -3.76 -6.92
C ILE A 16 4.69 -4.31 -8.32
N GLN A 17 3.63 -4.74 -9.00
CA GLN A 17 3.67 -5.25 -10.38
C GLN A 17 3.24 -4.20 -11.40
N ASP A 18 2.18 -3.44 -11.12
CA ASP A 18 1.58 -2.53 -12.10
C ASP A 18 0.81 -1.39 -11.43
N PHE A 19 0.63 -0.30 -12.17
CA PHE A 19 -0.21 0.83 -11.80
C PHE A 19 -1.29 1.07 -12.83
N SER A 20 -2.47 1.50 -12.39
CA SER A 20 -3.45 2.15 -13.26
C SER A 20 -3.90 3.46 -12.63
N ILE A 21 -4.05 4.50 -13.43
CA ILE A 21 -4.40 5.84 -12.97
C ILE A 21 -5.64 6.29 -13.74
N LEU A 22 -6.60 6.86 -13.00
CA LEU A 22 -7.75 7.54 -13.54
C LEU A 22 -8.06 8.75 -12.67
N ASN A 23 -7.93 9.95 -13.22
CA ASN A 23 -8.11 11.21 -12.49
C ASN A 23 -7.26 11.26 -11.20
N ASP A 24 -7.90 11.43 -10.03
CA ASP A 24 -7.24 11.47 -8.72
C ASP A 24 -7.10 10.10 -8.05
N TYR A 25 -7.28 9.00 -8.80
CA TYR A 25 -7.22 7.64 -8.26
C TYR A 25 -6.10 6.83 -8.90
N CYS A 26 -5.40 6.05 -8.07
CA CYS A 26 -4.36 5.13 -8.51
C CYS A 26 -4.61 3.74 -7.92
N LEU A 27 -4.77 2.75 -8.80
CA LEU A 27 -4.76 1.35 -8.46
C LEU A 27 -3.33 0.82 -8.49
N VAL A 28 -2.96 0.09 -7.44
CA VAL A 28 -1.64 -0.51 -7.26
C VAL A 28 -1.83 -2.01 -7.13
N LEU A 29 -1.27 -2.77 -8.08
CA LEU A 29 -1.30 -4.23 -8.06
C LEU A 29 -0.01 -4.78 -7.44
N PHE A 30 -0.17 -5.72 -6.51
CA PHE A 30 0.93 -6.40 -5.85
C PHE A 30 1.15 -7.82 -6.36
N ASN A 31 2.35 -8.36 -6.12
CA ASN A 31 2.73 -9.72 -6.51
C ASN A 31 1.90 -10.83 -5.84
N ASP A 32 1.31 -10.56 -4.68
CA ASP A 32 0.39 -11.48 -3.99
C ASP A 32 -1.07 -11.32 -4.47
N SER A 33 -1.26 -10.66 -5.62
CA SER A 33 -2.55 -10.37 -6.24
C SER A 33 -3.49 -9.51 -5.40
N LYS A 34 -2.98 -8.85 -4.34
CA LYS A 34 -3.72 -7.77 -3.67
C LYS A 34 -3.73 -6.54 -4.54
N LEU A 35 -4.79 -5.74 -4.43
CA LEU A 35 -4.95 -4.48 -5.11
C LEU A 35 -5.28 -3.39 -4.10
N HIS A 36 -4.55 -2.29 -4.13
CA HIS A 36 -4.83 -1.13 -3.29
C HIS A 36 -5.28 0.05 -4.15
N LEU A 37 -6.34 0.74 -3.72
CA LEU A 37 -6.81 1.99 -4.31
C LEU A 37 -6.30 3.17 -3.49
N TYR A 38 -5.51 4.04 -4.09
CA TYR A 38 -5.00 5.27 -3.50
C TYR A 38 -5.67 6.49 -4.11
N ARG A 39 -5.85 7.54 -3.30
CA ARG A 39 -6.05 8.90 -3.79
C ARG A 39 -4.69 9.53 -4.08
N THR A 40 -4.52 10.13 -5.26
CA THR A 40 -3.19 10.59 -5.72
C THR A 40 -2.78 11.95 -5.19
N SER A 41 -3.74 12.81 -4.86
CA SER A 41 -3.51 14.13 -4.27
C SER A 41 -2.90 14.05 -2.87
N SER A 42 -3.30 13.07 -2.08
CA SER A 42 -2.89 12.89 -0.68
C SER A 42 -2.12 11.60 -0.41
N TRP A 43 -2.05 10.67 -1.38
CA TRP A 43 -1.54 9.31 -1.24
C TRP A 43 -2.19 8.53 -0.08
N THR A 44 -3.47 8.79 0.16
CA THR A 44 -4.26 8.03 1.15
C THR A 44 -4.81 6.74 0.55
N LEU A 45 -4.70 5.64 1.29
CA LEU A 45 -5.27 4.35 0.91
C LEU A 45 -6.80 4.34 1.13
N LEU A 46 -7.59 4.32 0.08
CA LEU A 46 -9.05 4.32 0.20
C LEU A 46 -9.62 2.92 0.45
N HIS A 47 -9.12 1.93 -0.29
CA HIS A 47 -9.64 0.57 -0.24
C HIS A 47 -8.53 -0.46 -0.55
N THR A 48 -8.58 -1.61 0.13
CA THR A 48 -7.78 -2.80 -0.20
C THR A 48 -8.68 -3.92 -0.71
N PHE A 49 -8.42 -4.41 -1.92
CA PHE A 49 -9.05 -5.62 -2.45
C PHE A 49 -8.13 -6.81 -2.16
N PRO A 50 -8.62 -7.82 -1.42
CA PRO A 50 -7.81 -8.96 -1.03
C PRO A 50 -7.49 -9.85 -2.22
N GLY A 51 -6.23 -10.30 -2.29
CA GLY A 51 -5.76 -11.23 -3.31
C GLY A 51 -6.22 -12.66 -3.05
N THR A 52 -6.25 -13.46 -4.12
CA THR A 52 -6.47 -14.90 -4.04
C THR A 52 -5.17 -15.62 -4.41
N GLN A 53 -4.70 -16.55 -3.58
CA GLN A 53 -3.40 -17.22 -3.75
C GLN A 53 -3.31 -18.07 -5.02
N SER A 54 -4.44 -18.52 -5.56
CA SER A 54 -4.47 -19.30 -6.81
C SER A 54 -4.35 -18.45 -8.07
N LEU A 55 -4.55 -17.13 -7.97
CA LEU A 55 -4.52 -16.22 -9.10
C LEU A 55 -3.23 -15.44 -9.03
N SER A 56 -2.40 -15.53 -10.07
CA SER A 56 -1.20 -14.70 -10.21
C SER A 56 -1.53 -13.58 -11.18
N LEU A 57 -1.85 -12.40 -10.65
CA LEU A 57 -2.16 -11.20 -11.42
C LEU A 57 -0.88 -10.45 -11.80
N ARG A 58 -0.92 -9.78 -12.96
CA ARG A 58 0.23 -9.03 -13.49
C ARG A 58 -0.11 -7.62 -13.93
N LYS A 59 -1.35 -7.38 -14.39
CA LYS A 59 -1.78 -6.08 -14.91
C LYS A 59 -3.13 -5.66 -14.36
N VAL A 60 -3.31 -4.34 -14.25
CA VAL A 60 -4.56 -3.71 -13.82
C VAL A 60 -4.88 -2.50 -14.70
N ARG A 61 -6.13 -2.31 -15.11
CA ARG A 61 -6.58 -1.14 -15.88
C ARG A 61 -7.95 -0.67 -15.42
N PHE A 62 -8.11 0.65 -15.23
CA PHE A 62 -9.43 1.25 -15.05
C PHE A 62 -10.29 1.12 -16.32
N HIS A 63 -11.52 0.63 -16.17
CA HIS A 63 -12.53 0.65 -17.22
C HIS A 63 -13.29 1.99 -17.21
N ASP A 64 -13.75 2.39 -16.05
CA ASP A 64 -14.47 3.65 -15.84
C ASP A 64 -14.23 4.15 -14.41
N SER A 65 -15.03 5.11 -13.93
CA SER A 65 -14.93 5.66 -12.57
C SER A 65 -15.31 4.70 -11.45
N SER A 66 -15.95 3.58 -11.77
CA SER A 66 -16.51 2.57 -10.84
C SER A 66 -15.94 1.17 -11.04
N HIS A 67 -15.41 0.85 -12.21
CA HIS A 67 -14.98 -0.48 -12.62
C HIS A 67 -13.54 -0.50 -13.07
N PHE A 68 -12.89 -1.63 -12.81
CA PHE A 68 -11.54 -1.89 -13.26
C PHE A 68 -11.35 -3.37 -13.53
N ILE A 69 -10.36 -3.68 -14.35
CA ILE A 69 -10.00 -5.04 -14.71
C ILE A 69 -8.62 -5.40 -14.22
N SER A 70 -8.42 -6.68 -13.93
CA SER A 70 -7.09 -7.24 -13.69
C SER A 70 -6.93 -8.55 -14.45
N ALA A 71 -5.73 -8.79 -14.99
CA ALA A 71 -5.41 -10.07 -15.60
C ALA A 71 -4.01 -10.55 -15.21
N GLY A 72 -3.76 -11.83 -15.49
CA GLY A 72 -2.58 -12.49 -14.97
C GLY A 72 -2.12 -13.73 -15.73
N THR A 73 -1.01 -14.28 -15.26
CA THR A 73 -0.33 -15.43 -15.85
C THR A 73 -1.10 -16.73 -15.69
N SER A 74 -2.08 -16.77 -14.78
CA SER A 74 -3.03 -17.89 -14.66
C SER A 74 -4.06 -17.95 -15.80
N GLY A 75 -4.11 -16.95 -16.70
CA GLY A 75 -5.14 -16.82 -17.75
C GLY A 75 -6.48 -16.29 -17.24
N ALA A 76 -6.58 -15.96 -15.95
CA ALA A 76 -7.75 -15.32 -15.37
C ALA A 76 -7.82 -13.85 -15.78
N LEU A 77 -9.01 -13.44 -16.24
CA LEU A 77 -9.43 -12.06 -16.47
C LEU A 77 -10.56 -11.75 -15.49
N ILE A 78 -10.40 -10.70 -14.70
CA ILE A 78 -11.30 -10.38 -13.58
C ILE A 78 -11.83 -8.96 -13.73
N LEU A 79 -13.15 -8.81 -13.60
CA LEU A 79 -13.84 -7.54 -13.51
C LEU A 79 -14.19 -7.22 -12.05
N TRP A 80 -13.91 -5.99 -11.65
CA TRP A 80 -14.11 -5.52 -10.29
C TRP A 80 -14.94 -4.24 -10.27
N ASN A 81 -15.65 -4.05 -9.16
CA ASN A 81 -16.34 -2.81 -8.82
C ASN A 81 -15.66 -2.17 -7.59
N LEU A 82 -15.43 -0.87 -7.62
CA LEU A 82 -14.75 -0.14 -6.53
C LEU A 82 -15.50 -0.19 -5.19
N TYR A 83 -16.82 -0.35 -5.22
CA TYR A 83 -17.69 -0.41 -4.04
C TYR A 83 -17.93 -1.84 -3.54
N ASN A 84 -17.33 -2.85 -4.20
CA ASN A 84 -17.45 -4.24 -3.81
C ASN A 84 -16.08 -4.89 -3.64
N PRO A 85 -15.71 -5.38 -2.44
CA PRO A 85 -14.42 -6.07 -2.27
C PRO A 85 -14.33 -7.39 -3.03
N ALA A 86 -15.47 -8.00 -3.40
CA ALA A 86 -15.53 -9.22 -4.18
C ALA A 86 -15.55 -8.92 -5.69
N PRO A 87 -14.91 -9.77 -6.53
CA PRO A 87 -14.95 -9.62 -7.98
C PRO A 87 -16.38 -9.78 -8.50
N LEU A 88 -16.74 -9.01 -9.53
CA LEU A 88 -18.04 -9.11 -10.20
C LEU A 88 -18.08 -10.35 -11.09
N GLU A 89 -17.05 -10.51 -11.93
CA GLU A 89 -16.94 -11.61 -12.87
C GLU A 89 -15.48 -12.07 -12.97
N ILE A 90 -15.30 -13.39 -13.10
CA ILE A 90 -14.00 -14.02 -13.37
C ILE A 90 -14.18 -14.93 -14.58
N ILE A 91 -13.44 -14.64 -15.65
CA ILE A 91 -13.38 -15.50 -16.84
C ILE A 91 -12.00 -16.11 -16.98
N GLN A 92 -11.96 -17.39 -17.35
CA GLN A 92 -10.74 -18.05 -17.77
C GLN A 92 -10.57 -17.87 -19.28
N VAL A 93 -9.58 -17.06 -19.68
CA VAL A 93 -9.27 -16.86 -21.09
C VAL A 93 -8.64 -18.15 -21.64
N PRO A 94 -9.16 -18.73 -22.74
CA PRO A 94 -8.60 -19.95 -23.31
C PRO A 94 -7.18 -19.71 -23.82
N GLY A 95 -6.23 -20.54 -23.44
CA GLY A 95 -4.81 -20.36 -23.74
C GLY A 95 -3.98 -20.32 -22.47
N SER A 96 -2.75 -19.81 -22.58
CA SER A 96 -1.85 -19.64 -21.44
C SER A 96 -1.81 -18.18 -20.93
N GLY A 97 -0.86 -17.82 -20.07
CA GLY A 97 -0.92 -16.62 -19.24
C GLY A 97 -0.95 -15.28 -19.99
N ILE A 98 -1.71 -14.32 -19.45
CA ILE A 98 -1.81 -12.95 -19.95
C ILE A 98 -0.63 -12.12 -19.38
N TRP A 99 0.15 -11.50 -20.26
CA TRP A 99 1.34 -10.72 -19.92
C TRP A 99 1.07 -9.21 -19.85
N ASP A 100 0.28 -8.70 -20.79
CA ASP A 100 -0.04 -7.28 -20.87
C ASP A 100 -1.47 -7.02 -21.34
N ILE A 101 -2.00 -5.86 -20.95
CA ILE A 101 -3.34 -5.41 -21.30
C ILE A 101 -3.28 -3.95 -21.73
N SER A 102 -3.91 -3.67 -22.87
CA SER A 102 -4.13 -2.30 -23.33
C SER A 102 -5.60 -2.08 -23.62
N LYS A 103 -6.07 -0.87 -23.37
CA LYS A 103 -7.46 -0.46 -23.52
C LYS A 103 -7.57 0.63 -24.57
N ALA A 104 -8.56 0.51 -25.46
CA ALA A 104 -9.02 1.59 -26.32
C ALA A 104 -10.55 1.63 -26.24
N ASN A 105 -11.11 2.73 -25.72
CA ASN A 105 -12.55 2.83 -25.42
C ASN A 105 -13.04 1.67 -24.53
N SER A 106 -13.98 0.84 -25.01
CA SER A 106 -14.47 -0.36 -24.31
C SER A 106 -13.74 -1.65 -24.69
N ASP A 107 -12.84 -1.60 -25.69
CA ASP A 107 -12.07 -2.75 -26.16
C ASP A 107 -10.77 -2.95 -25.37
N TYR A 108 -10.47 -4.21 -25.10
CA TYR A 108 -9.28 -4.66 -24.40
C TYR A 108 -8.48 -5.63 -25.26
N ALA A 109 -7.23 -5.27 -25.51
CA ALA A 109 -6.25 -6.11 -26.16
C ALA A 109 -5.42 -6.86 -25.10
N LEU A 110 -5.42 -8.19 -25.18
CA LEU A 110 -4.71 -9.08 -24.25
C LEU A 110 -3.56 -9.77 -24.98
N ALA A 111 -2.34 -9.56 -24.49
CA ALA A 111 -1.13 -10.25 -24.96
C ALA A 111 -0.90 -11.54 -24.17
N GLY A 112 -0.96 -12.69 -24.86
CA GLY A 112 -0.69 -14.01 -24.28
C GLY A 112 0.74 -14.53 -24.55
N ASP A 113 1.22 -15.41 -23.67
CA ASP A 113 2.43 -16.22 -23.89
C ASP A 113 2.29 -17.27 -25.00
N ASP A 114 1.07 -17.67 -25.36
CA ASP A 114 0.81 -18.56 -26.49
C ASP A 114 1.03 -17.91 -27.86
N GLY A 115 1.31 -16.60 -27.88
CA GLY A 115 1.54 -15.86 -29.12
C GLY A 115 0.25 -15.40 -29.79
N ILE A 116 -0.88 -15.45 -29.08
CA ILE A 116 -2.19 -15.06 -29.60
C ILE A 116 -2.64 -13.75 -28.95
N LEU A 117 -2.98 -12.77 -29.79
CA LEU A 117 -3.63 -11.54 -29.37
C LEU A 117 -5.15 -11.77 -29.31
N ARG A 118 -5.78 -11.35 -28.21
CA ARG A 118 -7.23 -11.51 -27.98
C ARG A 118 -7.87 -10.18 -27.70
N LEU A 119 -9.08 -9.97 -28.22
CA LEU A 119 -9.90 -8.80 -27.96
C LEU A 119 -11.13 -9.18 -27.14
N TYR A 120 -11.36 -8.42 -26.08
CA TYR A 120 -12.55 -8.49 -25.24
C TYR A 120 -13.18 -7.11 -25.16
N GLU A 121 -14.50 -7.07 -25.04
CA GLU A 121 -15.28 -5.88 -24.77
C GLU A 121 -15.99 -6.06 -23.43
N ILE A 122 -16.29 -4.96 -22.74
CA ILE A 122 -17.13 -4.97 -21.54
C ILE A 122 -18.45 -4.31 -21.90
N GLU A 123 -19.54 -5.06 -21.75
CA GLU A 123 -20.91 -4.59 -21.90
C GLU A 123 -21.71 -5.04 -20.69
N GLU A 124 -22.49 -4.14 -20.09
CA GLU A 124 -23.37 -4.43 -18.94
C GLU A 124 -22.68 -5.20 -17.78
N ASP A 125 -21.46 -4.79 -17.40
CA ASP A 125 -20.63 -5.44 -16.36
C ASP A 125 -20.27 -6.91 -16.63
N HIS A 126 -20.26 -7.30 -17.91
CA HIS A 126 -19.82 -8.61 -18.37
C HIS A 126 -18.78 -8.53 -19.48
N PHE A 127 -17.88 -9.51 -19.54
CA PHE A 127 -16.91 -9.64 -20.61
C PHE A 127 -17.51 -10.37 -21.82
N ASN A 128 -17.52 -9.69 -22.96
CA ASN A 128 -17.87 -10.27 -24.25
C ASN A 128 -16.59 -10.48 -25.08
N HIS A 129 -16.35 -11.71 -25.52
CA HIS A 129 -15.23 -12.00 -26.40
C HIS A 129 -15.53 -11.45 -27.80
N SER A 130 -14.80 -10.42 -28.23
CA SER A 130 -15.07 -9.75 -29.51
C SER A 130 -14.30 -10.39 -30.67
N PHE A 131 -13.01 -10.69 -30.51
CA PHE A 131 -12.18 -11.15 -31.64
C PHE A 131 -10.92 -11.94 -31.23
N LEU A 132 -10.59 -12.95 -32.03
CA LEU A 132 -9.38 -13.76 -31.90
C LEU A 132 -8.54 -13.67 -33.18
N PHE A 133 -7.28 -13.26 -33.06
CA PHE A 133 -6.35 -13.32 -34.19
C PHE A 133 -5.89 -14.77 -34.40
N GLN A 134 -6.40 -15.44 -35.43
CA GLN A 134 -6.29 -16.89 -35.63
C GLN A 134 -4.86 -17.43 -35.86
N ARG A 135 -3.91 -16.60 -36.30
CA ARG A 135 -2.54 -17.08 -36.58
C ARG A 135 -1.68 -17.00 -35.33
N GLN A 136 -1.44 -18.16 -34.72
CA GLN A 136 -0.49 -18.30 -33.62
C GLN A 136 0.90 -17.86 -34.09
N ILE A 137 1.44 -16.84 -33.43
CA ILE A 137 2.84 -16.46 -33.59
C ILE A 137 3.63 -17.38 -32.67
N GLU A 138 4.74 -17.98 -33.14
CA GLU A 138 5.61 -18.84 -32.32
C GLU A 138 6.45 -18.04 -31.30
N GLU A 139 5.96 -16.88 -30.87
CA GLU A 139 6.63 -15.94 -29.99
C GLU A 139 5.68 -15.46 -28.90
N LYS A 140 6.10 -15.56 -27.63
CA LYS A 140 5.39 -14.96 -26.50
C LYS A 140 5.21 -13.46 -26.71
N LEU A 141 3.99 -12.97 -26.53
CA LEU A 141 3.67 -11.54 -26.52
C LEU A 141 3.86 -11.02 -25.09
N LEU A 142 4.74 -10.03 -24.91
CA LEU A 142 5.14 -9.49 -23.61
C LEU A 142 4.47 -8.16 -23.28
N SER A 143 4.23 -7.33 -24.29
CA SER A 143 3.64 -6.01 -24.16
C SER A 143 2.62 -5.75 -25.26
N VAL A 144 1.62 -4.91 -25.00
CA VAL A 144 0.60 -4.52 -25.97
C VAL A 144 0.21 -3.06 -25.81
N ILE A 145 -0.02 -2.37 -26.91
CA ILE A 145 -0.53 -1.01 -26.92
C ILE A 145 -1.46 -0.77 -28.10
N TRP A 146 -2.52 0.00 -27.86
CA TRP A 146 -3.34 0.59 -28.91
C TRP A 146 -2.71 1.88 -29.43
N TYR A 147 -2.70 2.04 -30.74
CA TYR A 147 -2.32 3.28 -31.41
C TYR A 147 -3.31 3.53 -32.55
N ASP A 148 -4.26 4.43 -32.31
CA ASP A 148 -5.37 4.69 -33.22
C ASP A 148 -6.13 3.39 -33.58
N GLU A 149 -6.23 3.02 -34.86
CA GLU A 149 -6.87 1.77 -35.30
C GLU A 149 -5.97 0.52 -35.23
N PHE A 150 -4.69 0.69 -34.88
CA PHE A 150 -3.69 -0.37 -34.84
C PHE A 150 -3.42 -0.86 -33.42
N ILE A 151 -3.00 -2.11 -33.32
CA ILE A 151 -2.53 -2.73 -32.09
C ILE A 151 -1.10 -3.20 -32.32
N PHE A 152 -0.20 -2.82 -31.44
CA PHE A 152 1.19 -3.24 -31.49
C PHE A 152 1.48 -4.16 -30.31
N THR A 153 2.13 -5.30 -30.59
CA THR A 153 2.59 -6.21 -29.53
C THR A 153 4.09 -6.41 -29.59
N GLY A 154 4.76 -6.33 -28.44
CA GLY A 154 6.18 -6.62 -28.31
C GLY A 154 6.40 -8.08 -27.96
N THR A 155 7.39 -8.74 -28.59
CA THR A 155 7.68 -10.16 -28.37
C THR A 155 8.99 -10.40 -27.63
N HIS A 156 9.12 -11.60 -27.06
CA HIS A 156 10.36 -12.02 -26.39
C HIS A 156 11.55 -12.26 -27.34
N LYS A 157 11.32 -12.50 -28.64
CA LYS A 157 12.40 -12.65 -29.64
C LYS A 157 12.83 -11.33 -30.27
N GLY A 158 12.26 -10.23 -29.81
CA GLY A 158 12.55 -8.90 -30.33
C GLY A 158 11.83 -8.59 -31.62
N ASN A 159 10.51 -8.70 -31.63
CA ASN A 159 9.70 -8.20 -32.72
C ASN A 159 8.57 -7.35 -32.16
N ILE A 160 8.18 -6.34 -32.92
CA ILE A 160 6.95 -5.60 -32.70
C ILE A 160 6.01 -5.98 -33.83
N ILE A 161 4.87 -6.57 -33.49
CA ILE A 161 3.91 -7.07 -34.46
C ILE A 161 2.73 -6.11 -34.52
N LYS A 162 2.42 -5.64 -35.73
CA LYS A 162 1.35 -4.71 -36.01
C LYS A 162 0.09 -5.47 -36.42
N PHE A 163 -1.01 -5.22 -35.74
CA PHE A 163 -2.33 -5.74 -36.05
C PHE A 163 -3.29 -4.59 -36.34
N ARG A 164 -4.38 -4.90 -37.05
CA ARG A 164 -5.50 -4.00 -37.27
C ARG A 164 -6.79 -4.68 -36.84
N LYS A 165 -7.66 -3.97 -36.10
CA LYS A 165 -8.96 -4.50 -35.68
C LYS A 165 -9.76 -4.93 -36.91
N GLY A 166 -10.31 -6.15 -36.90
CA GLY A 166 -11.12 -6.70 -37.99
C GLY A 166 -10.36 -7.49 -39.07
N LYS A 167 -9.02 -7.45 -39.10
CA LYS A 167 -8.20 -8.38 -39.90
C LYS A 167 -7.78 -9.58 -39.07
N SER A 168 -7.79 -10.78 -39.64
CA SER A 168 -7.42 -12.01 -38.91
C SER A 168 -5.91 -12.24 -38.80
N SER A 169 -5.10 -11.60 -39.64
CA SER A 169 -3.64 -11.69 -39.66
C SER A 169 -2.96 -10.38 -39.22
N TYR A 170 -1.71 -10.48 -38.77
CA TYR A 170 -0.88 -9.29 -38.59
C TYR A 170 -0.54 -8.64 -39.93
N GLU A 171 -0.36 -7.32 -39.93
CA GLU A 171 -0.05 -6.52 -41.12
C GLU A 171 1.46 -6.38 -41.34
N ASP A 172 2.21 -6.17 -40.26
CA ASP A 172 3.64 -5.87 -40.35
C ASP A 172 4.42 -6.37 -39.13
N ARG A 173 5.75 -6.50 -39.29
CA ARG A 173 6.69 -6.95 -38.27
C ARG A 173 7.92 -6.05 -38.26
N LEU A 174 8.08 -5.30 -37.17
CA LEU A 174 9.23 -4.45 -36.94
C LEU A 174 10.24 -5.23 -36.09
N ALA A 175 11.43 -5.47 -36.61
CA ALA A 175 12.44 -6.27 -35.93
C ALA A 175 13.25 -5.42 -34.94
N THR A 176 13.14 -5.73 -33.66
CA THR A 176 14.12 -5.30 -32.65
C THR A 176 15.19 -6.41 -32.51
N ARG A 177 16.34 -6.11 -31.93
CA ARG A 177 17.41 -7.13 -31.72
C ARG A 177 17.39 -7.71 -30.31
N SER A 178 16.31 -7.47 -29.57
CA SER A 178 16.17 -7.81 -28.15
C SER A 178 14.70 -7.82 -27.71
N ALA A 179 14.38 -8.59 -26.67
CA ALA A 179 13.02 -8.72 -26.14
C ALA A 179 12.39 -7.35 -25.83
N VAL A 180 11.13 -7.16 -26.21
CA VAL A 180 10.39 -5.90 -26.02
C VAL A 180 9.47 -6.02 -24.82
N TRP A 181 9.94 -5.53 -23.67
CA TRP A 181 9.22 -5.62 -22.40
C TRP A 181 8.10 -4.60 -22.24
N SER A 182 8.24 -3.44 -22.87
CA SER A 182 7.26 -2.35 -22.75
C SER A 182 7.12 -1.60 -24.08
N LEU A 183 5.89 -1.18 -24.37
CA LEU A 183 5.55 -0.30 -25.48
C LEU A 183 4.87 0.96 -24.93
N CYS A 184 5.14 2.11 -25.54
CA CYS A 184 4.53 3.38 -25.18
C CYS A 184 4.31 4.23 -26.44
N ALA A 185 3.15 4.86 -26.57
CA ALA A 185 2.85 5.77 -27.66
C ALA A 185 3.25 7.19 -27.22
N ILE A 186 4.00 7.90 -28.07
CA ILE A 186 4.42 9.27 -27.80
C ILE A 186 4.27 10.13 -29.06
N GLY A 187 3.18 10.90 -29.09
CA GLY A 187 2.80 11.68 -30.25
C GLY A 187 2.67 10.82 -31.52
N LYS A 188 3.50 11.10 -32.53
CA LYS A 188 3.53 10.35 -33.79
C LYS A 188 4.42 9.10 -33.77
N PHE A 189 5.09 8.81 -32.66
CA PHE A 189 6.04 7.72 -32.56
C PHE A 189 5.52 6.62 -31.64
N LEU A 190 5.91 5.39 -31.95
CA LEU A 190 5.83 4.27 -31.03
C LEU A 190 7.21 4.06 -30.40
N ALA A 191 7.28 3.98 -29.07
CA ALA A 191 8.50 3.70 -28.33
C ALA A 191 8.49 2.24 -27.84
N SER A 192 9.63 1.57 -27.93
CA SER A 192 9.86 0.22 -27.43
C SER A 192 11.00 0.18 -26.42
N GLY A 193 10.73 -0.33 -25.22
CA GLY A 193 11.71 -0.58 -24.17
C GLY A 193 12.25 -2.00 -24.27
N GLU A 194 13.55 -2.12 -24.51
CA GLU A 194 14.20 -3.39 -24.82
C GLU A 194 14.98 -3.97 -23.61
N ALA A 195 15.23 -5.29 -23.63
CA ALA A 195 16.01 -5.97 -22.59
C ALA A 195 17.49 -5.55 -22.55
N ASN A 196 18.03 -5.00 -23.63
CA ASN A 196 19.42 -4.51 -23.69
C ASN A 196 19.59 -3.06 -23.15
N GLY A 197 18.54 -2.44 -22.60
CA GLY A 197 18.57 -1.06 -22.10
C GLY A 197 18.44 0.03 -23.18
N HIS A 198 18.09 -0.35 -24.40
CA HIS A 198 17.79 0.57 -25.48
C HIS A 198 16.30 0.93 -25.53
N ILE A 199 16.03 2.19 -25.85
CA ILE A 199 14.71 2.66 -26.27
C ILE A 199 14.78 2.94 -27.76
N SER A 200 13.95 2.25 -28.54
CA SER A 200 13.83 2.46 -29.98
C SER A 200 12.49 3.15 -30.29
N LEU A 201 12.54 4.12 -31.20
CA LEU A 201 11.41 4.92 -31.65
C LEU A 201 11.10 4.59 -33.09
N TRP A 202 9.82 4.39 -33.37
CA TRP A 202 9.31 3.86 -34.64
C TRP A 202 8.24 4.77 -35.20
N ASP A 203 8.16 4.84 -36.52
CA ASP A 203 6.98 5.36 -37.21
C ASP A 203 5.93 4.23 -37.29
N PRO A 204 4.79 4.35 -36.58
CA PRO A 204 3.77 3.30 -36.54
C PRO A 204 3.04 3.12 -37.88
N ILE A 205 3.06 4.13 -38.76
CA ILE A 205 2.39 4.08 -40.07
C ILE A 205 3.24 3.27 -41.04
N HIS A 206 4.50 3.66 -41.20
CA HIS A 206 5.42 3.07 -42.18
C HIS A 206 6.21 1.87 -41.67
N GLY A 207 6.19 1.59 -40.36
CA GLY A 207 6.93 0.49 -39.75
C GLY A 207 8.45 0.71 -39.69
N THR A 208 8.91 1.95 -39.89
CA THR A 208 10.34 2.26 -39.97
C THR A 208 10.91 2.72 -38.62
N GLN A 209 12.14 2.34 -38.33
CA GLN A 209 12.86 2.78 -37.14
C GLN A 209 13.37 4.21 -37.34
N PHE A 210 12.96 5.12 -36.46
CA PHE A 210 13.42 6.51 -36.47
C PHE A 210 14.75 6.68 -35.73
N GLN A 211 14.84 6.17 -34.49
CA GLN A 211 16.02 6.36 -33.65
C GLN A 211 16.12 5.25 -32.59
N THR A 212 17.35 4.90 -32.19
CA THR A 212 17.61 4.07 -31.00
C THR A 212 18.51 4.80 -30.03
N ILE A 213 18.15 4.76 -28.75
CA ILE A 213 18.81 5.50 -27.67
C ILE A 213 19.21 4.52 -26.58
N LYS A 214 20.51 4.45 -26.29
CA LYS A 214 21.00 3.73 -25.10
C LYS A 214 20.71 4.56 -23.85
N SER A 215 19.67 4.21 -23.11
CA SER A 215 19.22 4.99 -21.96
C SER A 215 19.61 4.35 -20.62
N HIS A 216 19.52 3.01 -20.55
CA HIS A 216 19.71 2.19 -19.36
C HIS A 216 20.88 1.21 -19.55
N ASP A 217 21.33 0.63 -18.43
CA ASP A 217 22.40 -0.39 -18.42
C ASP A 217 21.85 -1.83 -18.40
N ALA A 218 20.54 -1.99 -18.23
CA ALA A 218 19.83 -3.26 -18.16
C ALA A 218 18.39 -3.12 -18.72
N ASP A 219 17.60 -4.18 -18.65
CA ASP A 219 16.24 -4.28 -19.19
C ASP A 219 15.35 -3.11 -18.76
N ILE A 220 14.64 -2.52 -19.72
CA ILE A 220 13.59 -1.51 -19.50
C ILE A 220 12.25 -2.23 -19.37
N LEU A 221 11.71 -2.31 -18.17
CA LEU A 221 10.51 -3.08 -17.88
C LEU A 221 9.21 -2.28 -18.06
N CYS A 222 9.28 -0.96 -17.94
CA CYS A 222 8.12 -0.08 -17.97
C CYS A 222 8.45 1.29 -18.55
N MET A 223 7.46 1.89 -19.21
CA MET A 223 7.53 3.23 -19.78
C MET A 223 6.21 3.95 -19.63
N CYS A 224 6.26 5.28 -19.57
CA CYS A 224 5.08 6.13 -19.65
C CYS A 224 5.43 7.45 -20.35
N GLU A 225 4.40 8.12 -20.85
CA GLU A 225 4.49 9.44 -21.48
C GLU A 225 3.89 10.49 -20.53
N LEU A 226 4.51 11.68 -20.49
CA LEU A 226 3.98 12.85 -19.81
C LEU A 226 4.53 14.13 -20.47
N ASP A 227 3.63 15.05 -20.82
CA ASP A 227 3.93 16.35 -21.42
C ASP A 227 4.85 16.27 -22.65
N GLY A 228 4.61 15.29 -23.53
CA GLY A 228 5.39 15.06 -24.75
C GLY A 228 6.78 14.50 -24.49
N ASN A 229 7.09 14.08 -23.26
CA ASN A 229 8.34 13.43 -22.89
C ASN A 229 8.12 11.96 -22.57
N LEU A 230 9.10 11.13 -22.92
CA LEU A 230 9.09 9.71 -22.61
C LEU A 230 9.87 9.46 -21.32
N TYR A 231 9.32 8.63 -20.45
CA TYR A 231 9.97 8.17 -19.23
C TYR A 231 10.10 6.65 -19.29
N GLY A 232 11.30 6.15 -19.02
CA GLY A 232 11.59 4.71 -18.97
C GLY A 232 12.24 4.33 -17.65
N SER A 233 11.92 3.13 -17.17
CA SER A 233 12.53 2.54 -15.98
C SER A 233 12.57 1.02 -16.06
N GLY A 234 13.49 0.41 -15.32
CA GLY A 234 13.59 -1.05 -15.30
C GLY A 234 14.51 -1.58 -14.21
N VAL A 235 15.28 -2.63 -14.56
CA VAL A 235 16.10 -3.41 -13.61
C VAL A 235 17.22 -2.55 -13.00
N ASP A 236 17.75 -1.56 -13.71
CA ASP A 236 18.81 -0.69 -13.21
C ASP A 236 18.34 0.40 -12.22
N SER A 237 17.05 0.38 -11.84
CA SER A 237 16.38 1.27 -10.87
C SER A 237 16.34 2.76 -11.24
N LYS A 238 16.78 3.14 -12.45
CA LYS A 238 16.76 4.53 -12.92
C LYS A 238 15.44 4.85 -13.59
N VAL A 239 14.89 6.01 -13.26
CA VAL A 239 13.89 6.67 -14.09
C VAL A 239 14.63 7.66 -14.99
N VAL A 240 14.55 7.44 -16.30
CA VAL A 240 15.22 8.28 -17.31
C VAL A 240 14.18 9.05 -18.10
N LYS A 241 14.33 10.38 -18.17
CA LYS A 241 13.55 11.27 -19.02
C LYS A 241 14.21 11.38 -20.39
N ILE A 242 13.43 11.20 -21.45
CA ILE A 242 13.84 11.42 -22.85
C ILE A 242 12.94 12.50 -23.44
N SER A 243 13.57 13.51 -24.03
CA SER A 243 12.90 14.70 -24.54
C SER A 243 13.24 14.93 -26.01
N TRP A 244 12.30 15.56 -26.71
CA TRP A 244 12.47 15.96 -28.10
C TRP A 244 13.20 17.30 -28.20
N THR A 245 14.27 17.35 -29.01
CA THR A 245 15.06 18.57 -29.25
C THR A 245 14.63 19.36 -30.49
N GLY A 246 13.56 18.93 -31.18
CA GLY A 246 13.16 19.47 -32.49
C GLY A 246 13.60 18.61 -33.67
N HIS A 247 14.71 17.88 -33.53
CA HIS A 247 15.24 17.00 -34.58
C HIS A 247 15.52 15.57 -34.10
N ASN A 248 15.96 15.39 -32.85
CA ASN A 248 16.27 14.09 -32.28
C ASN A 248 15.73 13.97 -30.85
N TRP A 249 15.49 12.74 -30.42
CA TRP A 249 15.20 12.43 -29.03
C TRP A 249 16.51 12.26 -28.27
N VAL A 250 16.62 12.91 -27.11
CA VAL A 250 17.81 12.88 -26.27
C VAL A 250 17.46 12.58 -24.83
N VAL A 251 18.41 11.97 -24.11
CA VAL A 251 18.26 11.76 -22.67
C VAL A 251 18.41 13.11 -21.95
N ALA A 252 17.35 13.58 -21.30
CA ALA A 252 17.29 14.87 -20.64
C ALA A 252 17.63 14.82 -19.14
N GLY A 253 17.37 13.70 -18.45
CA GLY A 253 17.64 13.56 -17.02
C GLY A 253 17.55 12.11 -16.53
N LYS A 254 18.22 11.78 -15.41
CA LYS A 254 18.29 10.41 -14.87
C LYS A 254 18.27 10.39 -13.34
N ILE A 255 17.12 10.06 -12.75
CA ILE A 255 16.97 10.01 -11.29
C ILE A 255 16.91 8.56 -10.83
N ARG A 256 17.47 8.28 -9.65
CA ARG A 256 17.21 7.03 -8.92
C ARG A 256 16.41 7.29 -7.66
N GLY A 257 15.16 6.85 -7.64
CA GLY A 257 14.34 6.84 -6.44
C GLY A 257 14.45 5.53 -5.68
N GLN A 258 14.31 4.39 -6.36
CA GLN A 258 14.29 3.05 -5.75
C GLN A 258 15.69 2.42 -5.76
N SER A 259 15.90 1.39 -4.93
CA SER A 259 17.17 0.67 -4.84
C SER A 259 17.21 -0.61 -5.68
N HIS A 260 16.06 -1.11 -6.11
CA HIS A 260 15.90 -2.34 -6.90
C HIS A 260 15.07 -2.06 -8.15
N ASP A 261 14.86 -3.11 -8.93
CA ASP A 261 14.09 -3.12 -10.17
C ASP A 261 12.75 -2.40 -10.03
N VAL A 262 12.50 -1.50 -10.98
CA VAL A 262 11.20 -0.84 -11.16
C VAL A 262 10.41 -1.63 -12.20
N ARG A 263 9.22 -2.10 -11.82
CA ARG A 263 8.35 -2.90 -12.68
C ARG A 263 7.19 -2.09 -13.26
N ALA A 264 6.80 -1.02 -12.57
CA ALA A 264 5.68 -0.18 -12.93
C ALA A 264 6.08 1.29 -12.91
N LEU A 265 5.68 2.01 -13.96
CA LEU A 265 5.85 3.44 -14.11
C LEU A 265 4.57 4.03 -14.67
N ALA A 266 4.10 5.15 -14.12
CA ALA A 266 2.90 5.81 -14.61
C ALA A 266 2.95 7.32 -14.38
N ALA A 267 2.21 8.08 -15.19
CA ALA A 267 2.09 9.52 -15.08
C ALA A 267 0.82 9.90 -14.31
N CYS A 268 0.96 10.77 -13.32
CA CYS A 268 -0.12 11.16 -12.40
C CYS A 268 -0.03 12.65 -12.06
N ASN A 269 -1.06 13.45 -12.35
CA ASN A 269 -1.15 14.86 -11.89
C ASN A 269 0.15 15.67 -12.05
N ASN A 270 0.73 15.67 -13.25
CA ASN A 270 2.01 16.34 -13.55
C ASN A 270 3.22 15.81 -12.73
N THR A 271 3.16 14.56 -12.30
CA THR A 271 4.24 13.84 -11.62
C THR A 271 4.38 12.45 -12.22
N ILE A 272 5.54 11.83 -12.01
CA ILE A 272 5.78 10.44 -12.37
C ILE A 272 5.77 9.61 -11.09
N ILE A 273 5.22 8.40 -11.16
CA ILE A 273 5.23 7.44 -10.06
C ILE A 273 5.96 6.16 -10.48
N SER A 274 6.75 5.59 -9.58
CA SER A 274 7.46 4.32 -9.83
C SER A 274 7.24 3.33 -8.68
N GLY A 275 7.23 2.05 -9.04
CA GLY A 275 6.97 0.92 -8.14
C GLY A 275 7.66 -0.34 -8.62
N GLY A 276 8.08 -1.19 -7.68
CA GLY A 276 8.73 -2.46 -8.01
C GLY A 276 9.04 -3.32 -6.80
N VAL A 277 10.23 -3.94 -6.81
CA VAL A 277 10.66 -4.95 -5.82
C VAL A 277 10.71 -4.40 -4.39
N THR A 278 11.07 -3.12 -4.25
CA THR A 278 11.15 -2.41 -2.97
C THR A 278 9.81 -2.15 -2.29
N SER A 279 8.68 -2.37 -2.98
CA SER A 279 7.31 -2.20 -2.44
C SER A 279 6.94 -0.77 -2.03
N ASP A 280 7.83 0.20 -2.24
CA ASP A 280 7.58 1.62 -2.08
C ASP A 280 7.05 2.24 -3.38
N ILE A 281 6.17 3.23 -3.26
CA ILE A 281 5.80 4.13 -4.35
C ILE A 281 6.70 5.35 -4.23
N CYS A 282 7.48 5.61 -5.27
CA CYS A 282 8.27 6.84 -5.40
C CYS A 282 7.54 7.83 -6.30
N VAL A 283 7.38 9.06 -5.84
CA VAL A 283 6.75 10.17 -6.59
C VAL A 283 7.82 11.17 -6.99
N TYR A 284 7.91 11.46 -8.29
CA TYR A 284 8.88 12.35 -8.90
C TYR A 284 8.17 13.57 -9.48
N THR A 285 8.52 14.76 -8.98
CA THR A 285 8.11 16.02 -9.62
C THR A 285 8.98 16.30 -10.84
N LEU A 286 8.41 16.89 -11.89
CA LEU A 286 9.11 17.15 -13.14
C LEU A 286 10.41 17.95 -12.97
N ASP A 287 10.42 18.94 -12.07
CA ASP A 287 11.59 19.76 -11.73
C ASP A 287 12.83 18.94 -11.35
N LEU A 288 12.64 17.72 -10.83
CA LEU A 288 13.77 16.88 -10.43
C LEU A 288 14.61 16.48 -11.64
N PHE A 289 13.98 16.27 -12.80
CA PHE A 289 14.67 15.84 -14.01
C PHE A 289 15.40 17.00 -14.70
N GLU A 290 14.97 18.23 -14.46
CA GLU A 290 15.59 19.44 -15.03
C GLU A 290 16.83 19.87 -14.25
N ASN A 291 16.80 19.73 -12.92
CA ASN A 291 17.88 20.19 -12.04
C ASN A 291 19.13 19.30 -12.07
N GLU A 292 19.02 18.05 -12.50
CA GLU A 292 20.18 17.15 -12.59
C GLU A 292 21.11 17.47 -13.77
N GLY A 293 20.67 18.35 -14.68
CA GLY A 293 21.48 18.87 -15.79
C GLY A 293 22.37 20.08 -15.42
N ASN A 294 22.13 20.78 -14.31
CA ASN A 294 22.86 22.00 -13.95
C ASN A 294 23.30 22.00 -12.47
N MET A 295 24.55 21.66 -12.19
CA MET A 295 25.16 22.01 -10.90
C MET A 295 25.32 23.54 -10.82
N MET A 296 24.35 24.22 -10.21
CA MET A 296 24.46 25.66 -9.94
C MET A 296 25.24 25.88 -8.64
N TRP A 297 26.52 26.28 -8.75
CA TRP A 297 27.27 26.82 -7.64
C TRP A 297 26.79 28.25 -7.39
N ASN A 298 26.02 28.47 -6.31
CA ASN A 298 25.51 29.79 -5.98
C ASN A 298 26.53 30.54 -5.11
N ASN A 299 27.38 31.36 -5.76
CA ASN A 299 28.48 32.10 -5.13
C ASN A 299 28.05 33.08 -4.02
N LYS A 300 26.76 33.39 -3.88
CA LYS A 300 26.26 34.28 -2.82
C LYS A 300 25.94 33.60 -1.50
N ILE A 301 25.72 32.28 -1.48
CA ILE A 301 25.20 31.58 -0.29
C ILE A 301 26.21 30.56 0.28
N GLN A 302 27.30 30.24 -0.44
CA GLN A 302 28.32 29.26 0.00
C GLN A 302 27.73 27.95 0.57
N HIS A 303 26.57 27.51 0.08
CA HIS A 303 25.95 26.25 0.46
C HIS A 303 25.60 25.43 -0.78
N VAL A 304 25.89 24.14 -0.71
CA VAL A 304 25.43 23.14 -1.67
C VAL A 304 23.91 23.00 -1.51
N ILE A 305 23.15 23.28 -2.55
CA ILE A 305 21.72 22.96 -2.58
C ILE A 305 21.63 21.43 -2.71
N TYR A 306 21.25 20.74 -1.64
CA TYR A 306 21.05 19.30 -1.67
C TYR A 306 19.96 18.93 -2.69
N LYS A 307 20.24 17.96 -3.58
CA LYS A 307 19.24 17.38 -4.49
C LYS A 307 17.99 16.98 -3.68
N LYS A 308 16.83 17.52 -4.06
CA LYS A 308 15.54 17.03 -3.53
C LYS A 308 15.43 15.55 -3.92
N LYS A 309 15.24 14.65 -2.94
CA LYS A 309 14.94 13.23 -3.21
C LYS A 309 13.46 13.09 -3.58
N PRO A 310 13.09 12.10 -4.41
CA PRO A 310 11.68 11.79 -4.64
C PRO A 310 10.99 11.43 -3.31
N ILE A 311 9.70 11.76 -3.23
CA ILE A 311 8.89 11.45 -2.06
C ILE A 311 8.57 9.95 -2.10
N ARG A 312 8.68 9.27 -0.96
CA ARG A 312 8.42 7.84 -0.85
C ARG A 312 7.23 7.56 0.06
N HIS A 313 6.34 6.68 -0.41
CA HIS A 313 5.22 6.15 0.34
C HIS A 313 5.34 4.63 0.40
N ILE A 314 5.23 4.00 1.57
CA ILE A 314 5.11 2.53 1.64
C ILE A 314 3.69 2.15 1.23
N SER A 315 3.58 1.35 0.18
CA SER A 315 2.29 1.02 -0.45
C SER A 315 1.64 -0.27 0.07
N THR A 316 2.41 -1.14 0.73
CA THR A 316 1.89 -2.44 1.17
C THR A 316 1.20 -2.42 2.51
N LEU A 317 1.32 -1.33 3.26
CA LEU A 317 0.79 -1.26 4.62
C LEU A 317 -0.67 -0.79 4.57
N PRO A 318 -1.64 -1.65 4.94
CA PRO A 318 -3.02 -1.23 5.02
C PRO A 318 -3.23 -0.23 6.18
N TYR A 319 -4.30 0.55 6.10
CA TYR A 319 -4.73 1.41 7.21
C TYR A 319 -5.22 0.62 8.43
N THR A 320 -5.52 -0.66 8.23
CA THR A 320 -5.90 -1.61 9.26
C THR A 320 -4.63 -2.24 9.79
N SER A 321 -4.45 -2.24 11.11
CA SER A 321 -3.22 -2.75 11.71
C SER A 321 -3.09 -4.25 11.39
N PRO A 322 -2.02 -4.71 10.71
CA PRO A 322 -1.79 -6.14 10.49
C PRO A 322 -1.43 -6.86 11.80
N VAL A 323 -1.38 -6.14 12.91
CA VAL A 323 -1.06 -6.67 14.22
C VAL A 323 -2.18 -6.37 15.20
N SER A 324 -2.63 -7.38 15.93
CA SER A 324 -3.48 -7.22 17.11
C SER A 324 -2.67 -7.58 18.35
N ILE A 325 -2.79 -6.78 19.41
CA ILE A 325 -2.01 -6.97 20.64
C ILE A 325 -2.97 -7.07 21.83
N CYS A 326 -2.73 -8.00 22.73
CA CYS A 326 -3.41 -8.07 24.02
C CYS A 326 -2.42 -8.38 25.16
N LYS A 327 -2.77 -7.99 26.38
CA LYS A 327 -1.96 -8.22 27.58
C LYS A 327 -2.74 -9.06 28.57
N THR A 328 -2.16 -10.18 28.97
CA THR A 328 -2.70 -11.11 29.95
C THR A 328 -1.80 -11.15 31.19
N HIS A 329 -2.16 -11.97 32.19
CA HIS A 329 -1.30 -12.22 33.33
C HIS A 329 0.01 -12.96 32.96
N GLN A 330 0.00 -13.72 31.86
CA GLN A 330 1.13 -14.52 31.37
C GLN A 330 2.07 -13.75 30.43
N GLY A 331 1.75 -12.49 30.10
CA GLY A 331 2.57 -11.66 29.20
C GLY A 331 1.76 -10.93 28.14
N ILE A 332 2.48 -10.44 27.12
CA ILE A 332 1.92 -9.73 25.97
C ILE A 332 1.81 -10.72 24.80
N HIS A 333 0.61 -10.87 24.25
CA HIS A 333 0.38 -11.66 23.05
C HIS A 333 0.23 -10.76 21.83
N ILE A 334 0.91 -11.13 20.75
CA ILE A 334 0.95 -10.39 19.49
C ILE A 334 0.48 -11.32 18.39
N LEU A 335 -0.69 -11.05 17.84
CA LEU A 335 -1.21 -11.71 16.66
C LEU A 335 -0.76 -10.94 15.43
N HIS A 336 0.03 -11.59 14.59
CA HIS A 336 0.53 -11.05 13.33
C HIS A 336 -0.24 -11.65 12.15
N ASN A 337 -0.91 -10.78 11.41
CA ASN A 337 -1.61 -11.11 10.18
C ASN A 337 -0.68 -10.99 8.97
N LYS A 338 -0.38 -12.14 8.34
CA LYS A 338 0.28 -12.23 7.04
C LYS A 338 -0.79 -12.46 5.96
N SER A 339 -0.45 -12.26 4.69
CA SER A 339 -1.42 -12.46 3.59
C SER A 339 -2.01 -13.88 3.55
N SER A 340 -1.22 -14.89 3.93
CA SER A 340 -1.57 -16.31 3.84
C SER A 340 -1.60 -17.07 5.16
N SER A 341 -1.17 -16.44 6.27
CA SER A 341 -1.08 -17.12 7.56
C SER A 341 -1.23 -16.14 8.72
N LEU A 342 -1.54 -16.65 9.90
CA LEU A 342 -1.58 -15.91 11.15
C LEU A 342 -0.55 -16.50 12.10
N ASP A 343 0.27 -15.65 12.71
CA ASP A 343 1.26 -16.07 13.69
C ASP A 343 0.94 -15.42 15.05
N LEU A 344 0.80 -16.23 16.10
CA LEU A 344 0.60 -15.77 17.46
C LEU A 344 1.90 -15.89 18.25
N TRP A 345 2.39 -14.76 18.74
CA TRP A 345 3.61 -14.65 19.54
C TRP A 345 3.28 -14.30 20.99
N GLN A 346 4.08 -14.81 21.92
CA GLN A 346 4.04 -14.44 23.33
C GLN A 346 5.36 -13.82 23.76
N ILE A 347 5.25 -12.68 24.42
CA ILE A 347 6.33 -12.04 25.15
C ILE A 347 6.02 -12.22 26.63
N ASP A 348 6.73 -13.14 27.27
CA ASP A 348 6.65 -13.31 28.72
C ASP A 348 7.49 -12.20 29.38
N THR A 349 6.83 -11.31 30.11
CA THR A 349 7.49 -10.21 30.82
C THR A 349 8.22 -10.66 32.08
N GLN A 350 7.82 -11.79 32.67
CA GLN A 350 8.43 -12.32 33.90
C GLN A 350 9.64 -13.19 33.57
N ALA A 351 9.46 -14.16 32.67
CA ALA A 351 10.55 -15.03 32.22
C ALA A 351 11.48 -14.34 31.22
N GLN A 352 11.07 -13.17 30.68
CA GLN A 352 11.76 -12.49 29.60
C GLN A 352 12.04 -13.49 28.46
N THR A 353 10.99 -14.05 27.86
CA THR A 353 11.15 -14.93 26.71
C THR A 353 10.21 -14.52 25.60
N LEU A 354 10.64 -14.77 24.36
CA LEU A 354 9.84 -14.60 23.16
C LEU A 354 9.61 -15.97 22.56
N SER A 355 8.35 -16.38 22.43
CA SER A 355 7.97 -17.65 21.83
C SER A 355 6.89 -17.48 20.77
N LYS A 356 6.98 -18.26 19.70
CA LYS A 356 5.89 -18.41 18.73
C LYS A 356 4.98 -19.53 19.22
N ILE A 357 3.77 -19.20 19.63
CA ILE A 357 2.81 -20.16 20.18
C ILE A 357 2.16 -20.97 19.05
N ILE A 358 1.58 -20.25 18.08
CA ILE A 358 0.72 -20.85 17.05
C ILE A 358 1.05 -20.23 15.68
N SER A 359 1.06 -21.07 14.64
CA SER A 359 1.00 -20.64 13.25
C SER A 359 -0.22 -21.27 12.59
N LEU A 360 -1.17 -20.44 12.15
CA LEU A 360 -2.39 -20.86 11.50
C LEU A 360 -2.31 -20.56 10.01
N ILE A 361 -2.51 -21.57 9.18
CA ILE A 361 -2.66 -21.42 7.74
C ILE A 361 -4.12 -21.72 7.41
N PRO A 362 -4.91 -20.74 6.97
CA PRO A 362 -6.28 -20.96 6.54
C PRO A 362 -6.33 -22.02 5.43
N LYS A 363 -7.34 -22.90 5.48
CA LYS A 363 -7.58 -23.88 4.40
C LYS A 363 -8.04 -23.22 3.09
N SER A 364 -8.61 -22.02 3.18
CA SER A 364 -9.08 -21.28 2.01
C SER A 364 -7.90 -20.71 1.22
N LYS A 365 -7.97 -20.80 -0.12
CA LYS A 365 -6.99 -20.18 -1.02
C LYS A 365 -7.07 -18.65 -1.08
N SER A 366 -8.07 -18.03 -0.46
CA SER A 366 -8.21 -16.57 -0.36
C SER A 366 -7.29 -16.01 0.73
N SER A 367 -6.74 -14.81 0.51
CA SER A 367 -5.99 -14.10 1.56
C SER A 367 -6.88 -13.70 2.75
N ILE A 368 -6.24 -13.53 3.90
CA ILE A 368 -6.89 -13.04 5.11
C ILE A 368 -7.11 -11.53 4.96
N THR A 369 -8.35 -11.09 5.16
CA THR A 369 -8.73 -9.66 5.08
C THR A 369 -8.43 -8.96 6.39
N CYS A 370 -8.91 -9.52 7.50
CA CYS A 370 -8.76 -8.95 8.83
C CYS A 370 -8.75 -10.05 9.91
N SER A 371 -8.16 -9.74 11.06
CA SER A 371 -8.03 -10.67 12.19
C SER A 371 -7.93 -9.92 13.51
N ALA A 372 -8.47 -10.48 14.58
CA ALA A 372 -8.30 -9.95 15.94
C ALA A 372 -8.17 -11.07 16.97
N ILE A 373 -7.61 -10.69 18.11
CA ILE A 373 -7.53 -11.52 19.30
C ILE A 373 -8.29 -10.87 20.45
N SER A 374 -8.96 -11.70 21.23
CA SER A 374 -9.66 -11.29 22.44
C SER A 374 -8.70 -10.84 23.55
N TYR A 375 -9.21 -10.00 24.46
CA TYR A 375 -8.41 -9.44 25.55
C TYR A 375 -7.83 -10.52 26.48
N ASN A 376 -8.57 -11.62 26.69
CA ASN A 376 -8.12 -12.78 27.47
C ASN A 376 -7.28 -13.78 26.65
N SER A 377 -7.06 -13.54 25.36
CA SER A 377 -6.32 -14.42 24.44
C SER A 377 -6.90 -15.82 24.27
N GLN A 378 -8.18 -16.01 24.59
CA GLN A 378 -8.87 -17.30 24.47
C GLN A 378 -9.60 -17.45 23.15
N ILE A 379 -9.93 -16.36 22.48
CA ILE A 379 -10.65 -16.35 21.22
C ILE A 379 -9.85 -15.56 20.20
N LEU A 380 -9.63 -16.18 19.05
CA LEU A 380 -9.02 -15.61 17.87
C LEU A 380 -10.05 -15.66 16.74
N VAL A 381 -10.19 -14.54 16.04
CA VAL A 381 -11.11 -14.43 14.90
C VAL A 381 -10.35 -13.98 13.67
N TYR A 382 -10.73 -14.52 12.52
CA TYR A 382 -10.24 -14.03 11.24
C TYR A 382 -11.31 -14.16 10.16
N SER A 383 -11.22 -13.26 9.19
CA SER A 383 -12.05 -13.27 7.99
C SER A 383 -11.21 -13.43 6.75
N THR A 384 -11.78 -14.09 5.76
CA THR A 384 -11.33 -14.09 4.37
C THR A 384 -12.45 -13.53 3.49
N LEU A 385 -12.26 -13.49 2.17
CA LEU A 385 -13.33 -13.08 1.23
C LEU A 385 -14.60 -13.94 1.35
N TYR A 386 -14.43 -15.25 1.56
CA TYR A 386 -15.51 -16.23 1.44
C TYR A 386 -15.93 -16.85 2.77
N SER A 387 -15.14 -16.70 3.83
CA SER A 387 -15.43 -17.34 5.11
C SER A 387 -14.97 -16.52 6.31
N PHE A 388 -15.78 -16.54 7.36
CA PHE A 388 -15.41 -16.07 8.69
C PHE A 388 -15.13 -17.27 9.59
N LYS A 389 -14.10 -17.18 10.44
CA LYS A 389 -13.70 -18.26 11.35
C LYS A 389 -13.44 -17.73 12.76
N VAL A 390 -13.98 -18.46 13.74
CA VAL A 390 -13.75 -18.24 15.17
C VAL A 390 -13.01 -19.44 15.71
N ILE A 391 -11.90 -19.19 16.39
CA ILE A 391 -11.04 -20.19 17.01
C ILE A 391 -10.99 -19.95 18.50
N GLN A 392 -11.29 -20.98 19.29
CA GLN A 392 -11.02 -21.01 20.71
C GLN A 392 -9.62 -21.57 20.94
N LEU A 393 -8.83 -20.83 21.72
CA LEU A 393 -7.46 -21.10 22.07
C LEU A 393 -7.39 -21.54 23.53
N SER A 394 -6.82 -22.72 23.76
CA SER A 394 -6.32 -23.14 25.06
C SER A 394 -4.81 -22.96 25.09
N LEU A 395 -4.34 -21.91 25.76
CA LEU A 395 -2.91 -21.59 25.83
C LEU A 395 -2.13 -22.61 26.70
N GLU A 396 -2.78 -23.21 27.69
CA GLU A 396 -2.15 -24.23 28.56
C GLU A 396 -1.91 -25.55 27.81
N GLU A 397 -2.87 -25.96 26.98
CA GLU A 397 -2.76 -27.21 26.21
C GLU A 397 -2.22 -26.99 24.79
N LEU A 398 -1.98 -25.74 24.38
CA LEU A 398 -1.64 -25.33 23.02
C LEU A 398 -2.61 -25.89 21.96
N LYS A 399 -3.91 -25.95 22.30
CA LYS A 399 -4.97 -26.44 21.42
C LYS A 399 -5.77 -25.30 20.80
N ALA A 400 -6.16 -25.49 19.55
CA ALA A 400 -7.00 -24.56 18.79
C ALA A 400 -8.23 -25.30 18.24
N GLU A 401 -9.43 -24.89 18.66
CA GLU A 401 -10.70 -25.50 18.25
C GLU A 401 -11.56 -24.52 17.46
N TYR A 402 -12.15 -25.00 16.36
CA TYR A 402 -13.00 -24.18 15.51
C TYR A 402 -14.43 -24.17 16.02
N ILE A 403 -14.97 -22.99 16.28
CA ILE A 403 -16.37 -22.80 16.66
C ILE A 403 -17.19 -22.58 15.38
N LYS A 404 -18.25 -23.38 15.20
CA LYS A 404 -19.22 -23.18 14.11
C LYS A 404 -20.06 -21.94 14.42
N THR A 405 -20.06 -20.98 13.49
CA THR A 405 -20.82 -19.73 13.59
C THR A 405 -21.43 -19.38 12.24
N ASN A 406 -22.52 -18.62 12.24
CA ASN A 406 -23.20 -18.12 11.03
C ASN A 406 -22.81 -16.68 10.69
N ILE A 407 -21.65 -16.22 11.16
CA ILE A 407 -21.14 -14.86 10.94
C ILE A 407 -20.72 -14.74 9.47
N LYS A 408 -21.11 -13.64 8.82
CA LYS A 408 -20.79 -13.38 7.42
C LYS A 408 -19.31 -12.91 7.30
N PRO A 409 -18.64 -13.19 6.18
CA PRO A 409 -17.31 -12.64 5.89
C PRO A 409 -17.30 -11.11 5.93
N CYS A 410 -16.23 -10.53 6.43
CA CYS A 410 -16.07 -9.09 6.60
C CYS A 410 -14.69 -8.59 6.11
N SER A 411 -14.64 -7.30 5.75
CA SER A 411 -13.40 -6.61 5.34
C SER A 411 -12.67 -6.01 6.53
N GLU A 412 -13.42 -5.54 7.52
CA GLU A 412 -12.90 -4.93 8.74
C GLU A 412 -13.53 -5.57 9.97
N LEU A 413 -12.81 -5.58 11.09
CA LEU A 413 -13.36 -6.04 12.35
C LEU A 413 -12.75 -5.28 13.53
N ALA A 414 -13.50 -5.23 14.63
CA ALA A 414 -13.03 -4.65 15.87
C ALA A 414 -13.53 -5.50 17.04
N LEU A 415 -12.61 -5.94 17.89
CA LEU A 415 -12.92 -6.77 19.05
C LEU A 415 -12.65 -5.97 20.33
N SER A 416 -13.68 -5.81 21.18
CA SER A 416 -13.52 -5.10 22.45
C SER A 416 -14.37 -5.69 23.57
N GLY A 417 -13.70 -6.15 24.62
CA GLY A 417 -14.36 -6.83 25.74
C GLY A 417 -15.12 -8.07 25.26
N ASP A 418 -16.44 -8.07 25.49
CA ASP A 418 -17.34 -9.18 25.14
C ASP A 418 -18.00 -9.02 23.75
N PHE A 419 -17.68 -7.94 23.01
CA PHE A 419 -18.33 -7.61 21.75
C PHE A 419 -17.36 -7.72 20.56
N LEU A 420 -17.85 -8.35 19.51
CA LEU A 420 -17.22 -8.40 18.19
C LEU A 420 -18.09 -7.60 17.22
N PHE A 421 -17.45 -6.64 16.56
CA PHE A 421 -18.05 -5.84 15.50
C PHE A 421 -17.41 -6.24 14.18
N THR A 422 -18.21 -6.65 13.20
CA THR A 422 -17.74 -6.95 11.84
C THR A 422 -18.20 -5.87 10.89
N GLY A 423 -17.36 -5.47 9.94
CA GLY A 423 -17.62 -4.39 8.98
C GLY A 423 -17.39 -4.83 7.54
N GLY A 424 -18.30 -4.43 6.67
CA GLY A 424 -18.26 -4.66 5.22
C GLY A 424 -19.42 -3.90 4.57
N LYS A 425 -20.11 -4.52 3.59
CA LYS A 425 -21.41 -4.02 3.09
C LYS A 425 -22.53 -4.13 4.14
N SER A 426 -22.34 -5.04 5.09
CA SER A 426 -23.18 -5.17 6.27
C SER A 426 -22.30 -5.14 7.51
N MET A 427 -22.82 -4.57 8.60
CA MET A 427 -22.22 -4.61 9.92
C MET A 427 -22.98 -5.58 10.80
N GLN A 428 -22.27 -6.51 11.45
CA GLN A 428 -22.88 -7.44 12.40
C GLN A 428 -22.35 -7.18 13.81
N PHE A 429 -23.26 -7.23 14.78
CA PHE A 429 -22.96 -7.09 16.20
C PHE A 429 -23.02 -8.46 16.85
N VAL A 430 -21.91 -8.97 17.36
CA VAL A 430 -21.84 -10.33 17.89
C VAL A 430 -21.40 -10.29 19.36
N ASN A 431 -22.13 -11.00 20.20
CA ASN A 431 -21.70 -11.25 21.57
C ASN A 431 -20.75 -12.45 21.57
N ILE A 432 -19.51 -12.26 22.00
CA ILE A 432 -18.47 -13.28 21.97
C ILE A 432 -18.74 -14.41 22.98
N LYS A 433 -19.43 -14.11 24.10
CA LYS A 433 -19.72 -15.12 25.13
C LYS A 433 -20.80 -16.10 24.69
N THR A 434 -21.85 -15.60 24.03
CA THR A 434 -22.96 -16.44 23.55
C THR A 434 -22.77 -16.88 22.09
N MET A 435 -21.87 -16.23 21.35
CA MET A 435 -21.70 -16.36 19.89
C MET A 435 -22.97 -16.04 19.09
N GLU A 436 -23.88 -15.26 19.67
CA GLU A 436 -25.12 -14.84 19.04
C GLU A 436 -24.94 -13.50 18.32
N ILE A 437 -25.61 -13.38 17.17
CA ILE A 437 -25.72 -12.13 16.42
C ILE A 437 -26.85 -11.32 17.06
N ILE A 438 -26.48 -10.20 17.68
CA ILE A 438 -27.40 -9.28 18.34
C ILE A 438 -28.21 -8.50 17.30
N ASP A 439 -27.53 -7.99 16.27
CA ASP A 439 -28.14 -7.16 15.23
C ASP A 439 -27.30 -7.17 13.94
N VAL A 440 -27.93 -6.82 12.81
CA VAL A 440 -27.29 -6.69 11.50
C VAL A 440 -27.79 -5.41 10.82
N MET A 441 -26.87 -4.55 10.42
CA MET A 441 -27.15 -3.33 9.66
C MET A 441 -26.58 -3.48 8.25
N GLU A 442 -27.36 -3.18 7.23
CA GLU A 442 -26.91 -3.21 5.83
C GLU A 442 -26.71 -1.78 5.30
N PHE A 443 -25.64 -1.59 4.53
CA PHE A 443 -25.31 -0.32 3.88
C PHE A 443 -25.51 -0.47 2.38
N HIS A 444 -26.46 0.28 1.82
CA HIS A 444 -26.62 0.40 0.37
C HIS A 444 -25.57 1.37 -0.18
N GLU A 445 -24.82 0.93 -1.20
CA GLU A 445 -23.80 1.72 -1.91
C GLU A 445 -22.67 2.31 -1.05
N ASP A 446 -22.50 1.82 0.17
CA ASP A 446 -21.46 2.28 1.10
C ASP A 446 -20.79 1.08 1.75
N LEU A 447 -19.55 1.28 2.20
CA LEU A 447 -18.73 0.22 2.77
C LEU A 447 -18.05 0.71 4.04
N VAL A 448 -18.00 -0.15 5.06
CA VAL A 448 -17.14 0.08 6.22
C VAL A 448 -15.67 0.00 5.81
N VAL A 449 -14.98 1.13 5.86
CA VAL A 449 -13.55 1.23 5.52
C VAL A 449 -12.67 1.04 6.74
N LYS A 450 -13.10 1.55 7.90
CA LYS A 450 -12.29 1.51 9.12
C LYS A 450 -13.13 1.49 10.37
N MET A 451 -12.67 0.75 11.38
CA MET A 451 -13.33 0.65 12.66
C MET A 451 -12.34 0.85 13.81
N ASN A 452 -12.84 1.37 14.91
CA ASN A 452 -12.14 1.34 16.19
C ASN A 452 -13.16 1.01 17.27
N SER A 453 -12.73 0.32 18.33
CA SER A 453 -13.60 -0.06 19.44
C SER A 453 -12.91 0.13 20.78
N LYS A 454 -13.70 0.53 21.79
CA LYS A 454 -13.23 0.68 23.17
C LYS A 454 -14.32 0.33 24.17
N GLY A 455 -14.16 -0.83 24.81
CA GLY A 455 -15.17 -1.41 25.67
C GLY A 455 -16.44 -1.71 24.89
N LYS A 456 -17.56 -1.09 25.28
CA LYS A 456 -18.86 -1.30 24.62
C LYS A 456 -19.08 -0.41 23.38
N TRP A 457 -18.14 0.46 23.06
CA TRP A 457 -18.28 1.45 22.00
C TRP A 457 -17.56 1.01 20.74
N CYS A 458 -18.17 1.29 19.58
CA CYS A 458 -17.57 1.11 18.28
C CYS A 458 -17.80 2.37 17.44
N ALA A 459 -16.74 2.89 16.83
CA ALA A 459 -16.81 3.97 15.85
C ALA A 459 -16.47 3.39 14.49
N VAL A 460 -17.29 3.74 13.50
CA VAL A 460 -17.26 3.18 12.16
C VAL A 460 -17.13 4.32 11.16
N ILE A 461 -16.17 4.21 10.25
CA ILE A 461 -16.00 5.12 9.13
C ILE A 461 -16.48 4.41 7.87
N LEU A 462 -17.41 5.05 7.17
CA LEU A 462 -17.91 4.60 5.88
C LEU A 462 -17.13 5.25 4.72
N ALA A 463 -17.14 4.62 3.54
CA ALA A 463 -16.48 5.12 2.34
C ALA A 463 -17.01 6.50 1.90
N SER A 464 -18.26 6.83 2.25
CA SER A 464 -18.86 8.14 2.06
C SER A 464 -18.32 9.26 2.98
N ASN A 465 -17.33 8.99 3.85
CA ASN A 465 -16.85 9.86 4.94
C ASN A 465 -17.87 10.12 6.07
N ARG A 466 -18.93 9.30 6.16
CA ARG A 466 -19.83 9.32 7.32
C ARG A 466 -19.19 8.57 8.48
N VAL A 467 -19.42 9.08 9.69
CA VAL A 467 -18.91 8.46 10.93
C VAL A 467 -20.08 8.12 11.83
N LEU A 468 -20.28 6.82 12.03
CA LEU A 468 -21.33 6.27 12.87
C LEU A 468 -20.75 5.76 14.17
N VAL A 469 -21.48 5.96 15.27
CA VAL A 469 -21.03 5.57 16.60
C VAL A 469 -22.08 4.71 17.25
N PHE A 470 -21.66 3.50 17.58
CA PHE A 470 -22.47 2.50 18.23
C PHE A 470 -22.03 2.29 19.67
N LYS A 471 -23.01 1.95 20.50
CA LYS A 471 -22.78 1.37 21.81
C LYS A 471 -23.55 0.05 21.86
N GLU A 472 -22.84 -1.05 21.99
CA GLU A 472 -23.39 -2.40 21.78
C GLU A 472 -24.00 -2.46 20.36
N ALA A 473 -25.29 -2.72 20.19
CA ALA A 473 -25.96 -2.68 18.88
C ALA A 473 -26.66 -1.34 18.58
N ALA A 474 -26.79 -0.44 19.56
CA ALA A 474 -27.56 0.79 19.39
C ALA A 474 -26.71 1.91 18.75
N LEU A 475 -27.22 2.51 17.67
CA LEU A 475 -26.68 3.74 17.10
C LEU A 475 -26.90 4.89 18.09
N ILE A 476 -25.82 5.52 18.54
CA ILE A 476 -25.87 6.63 19.50
C ILE A 476 -25.87 7.97 18.78
N CYS A 477 -24.99 8.12 17.79
CA CYS A 477 -24.92 9.35 17.00
C CYS A 477 -24.24 9.11 15.65
N GLU A 478 -24.60 9.97 14.71
CA GLU A 478 -23.87 10.22 13.47
C GLU A 478 -23.15 11.56 13.62
N LEU A 479 -21.84 11.57 13.39
CA LEU A 479 -21.04 12.79 13.45
C LEU A 479 -21.16 13.56 12.12
N PRO A 480 -20.91 14.88 12.12
CA PRO A 480 -20.97 15.67 10.89
C PRO A 480 -20.01 15.12 9.84
N ARG A 481 -20.51 15.03 8.60
CA ARG A 481 -19.73 14.58 7.45
C ARG A 481 -18.59 15.56 7.19
N LEU A 482 -17.37 15.05 7.15
CA LEU A 482 -16.19 15.82 6.80
C LEU A 482 -16.01 15.83 5.27
N GLU A 483 -15.62 17.00 4.72
CA GLU A 483 -15.36 17.14 3.29
C GLU A 483 -14.19 16.27 2.83
N LYS A 484 -13.15 16.18 3.66
CA LYS A 484 -11.93 15.41 3.40
C LYS A 484 -12.02 14.00 3.97
N SER A 485 -11.32 13.08 3.32
CA SER A 485 -11.31 11.68 3.73
C SER A 485 -10.62 11.46 5.07
N ILE A 486 -11.18 10.55 5.87
CA ILE A 486 -10.75 10.26 7.24
C ILE A 486 -9.75 9.10 7.21
N THR A 487 -8.54 9.31 7.73
CA THR A 487 -7.46 8.30 7.70
C THR A 487 -7.34 7.53 9.02
N ALA A 488 -7.71 8.15 10.14
CA ALA A 488 -7.63 7.53 11.46
C ALA A 488 -8.76 7.97 12.38
N VAL A 489 -9.16 7.05 13.26
CA VAL A 489 -10.15 7.25 14.32
C VAL A 489 -9.64 6.64 15.61
N GLY A 490 -9.89 7.31 16.73
CA GLY A 490 -9.55 6.78 18.05
C GLY A 490 -10.36 7.40 19.19
N PHE A 491 -10.60 6.59 20.21
CA PHE A 491 -11.33 6.98 21.41
C PHE A 491 -10.43 7.63 22.45
N GLY A 492 -10.73 8.87 22.80
CA GLY A 492 -10.04 9.61 23.85
C GLY A 492 -10.59 9.38 25.26
N HIS A 493 -10.31 10.36 26.13
CA HIS A 493 -10.85 10.43 27.49
C HIS A 493 -12.27 11.01 27.51
N ARG A 494 -13.06 10.69 28.55
CA ARG A 494 -14.41 11.27 28.81
C ARG A 494 -15.39 11.18 27.64
N LYS A 495 -15.43 10.03 26.94
CA LYS A 495 -16.35 9.79 25.80
C LYS A 495 -16.18 10.84 24.70
N ARG A 496 -14.93 11.07 24.30
CA ARG A 496 -14.58 11.87 23.12
C ARG A 496 -14.03 10.95 22.05
N LEU A 497 -14.37 11.24 20.80
CA LEU A 497 -13.79 10.60 19.64
C LEU A 497 -12.96 11.61 18.88
N TYR A 498 -11.78 11.18 18.45
CA TYR A 498 -10.90 11.97 17.61
C TYR A 498 -10.78 11.33 16.24
N LEU A 499 -10.76 12.16 15.22
CA LEU A 499 -10.67 11.82 13.81
C LEU A 499 -9.52 12.61 13.21
N VAL A 500 -8.77 12.00 12.30
CA VAL A 500 -7.76 12.70 11.49
C VAL A 500 -8.10 12.55 10.02
N THR A 501 -8.05 13.65 9.29
CA THR A 501 -8.29 13.73 7.84
C THR A 501 -6.99 13.64 7.05
N GLU A 502 -7.10 13.49 5.73
CA GLU A 502 -5.95 13.33 4.80
C GLU A 502 -4.95 14.49 4.78
N ASP A 503 -5.31 15.66 5.29
CA ASP A 503 -4.44 16.82 5.50
C ASP A 503 -3.83 16.88 6.90
N ASN A 504 -3.90 15.76 7.65
CA ASN A 504 -3.46 15.63 9.03
C ASN A 504 -4.19 16.59 10.01
N PHE A 505 -5.39 17.09 9.66
CA PHE A 505 -6.18 17.89 10.61
C PHE A 505 -6.82 17.01 11.66
N LEU A 506 -6.73 17.45 12.92
CA LEU A 506 -7.30 16.75 14.07
C LEU A 506 -8.67 17.33 14.40
N HIS A 507 -9.71 16.52 14.25
CA HIS A 507 -11.07 16.81 14.65
C HIS A 507 -11.43 16.00 15.91
N GLY A 508 -12.10 16.62 16.87
CA GLY A 508 -12.57 15.95 18.08
C GLY A 508 -14.03 16.25 18.31
N TYR A 509 -14.79 15.27 18.76
CA TYR A 509 -16.22 15.39 19.01
C TYR A 509 -16.60 14.78 20.36
N ASN A 510 -17.57 15.39 21.02
CA ASN A 510 -18.24 14.80 22.17
C ASN A 510 -19.31 13.83 21.69
N MET A 511 -19.23 12.58 22.12
CA MET A 511 -20.13 11.52 21.64
C MET A 511 -21.58 11.69 22.07
N LYS A 512 -21.83 12.45 23.14
CA LYS A 512 -23.19 12.70 23.63
C LYS A 512 -23.80 13.96 23.03
N THR A 513 -23.06 15.06 23.01
CA THR A 513 -23.58 16.36 22.56
C THR A 513 -23.34 16.62 21.08
N GLN A 514 -22.50 15.82 20.42
CA GLN A 514 -22.02 15.99 19.04
C GLN A 514 -21.24 17.30 18.80
N GLU A 515 -21.05 18.11 19.85
CA GLU A 515 -20.29 19.34 19.78
C GLU A 515 -18.80 19.06 19.58
N PRO A 516 -18.09 19.96 18.87
CA PRO A 516 -16.67 19.82 18.66
C PRO A 516 -15.91 19.98 19.99
N ASP A 517 -14.83 19.22 20.14
CA ASP A 517 -13.97 19.29 21.31
C ASP A 517 -13.30 20.68 21.38
N PRO A 518 -13.28 21.35 22.55
CA PRO A 518 -12.78 22.72 22.69
C PRO A 518 -11.34 22.92 22.21
N TYR A 519 -10.47 21.90 22.35
CA TYR A 519 -9.10 21.98 21.88
C TYR A 519 -9.07 21.94 20.35
N THR A 520 -9.72 20.96 19.74
CA THR A 520 -9.72 20.77 18.29
C THR A 520 -10.44 21.91 17.57
N HIS A 521 -11.54 22.43 18.12
CA HIS A 521 -12.24 23.60 17.59
C HIS A 521 -11.33 24.84 17.55
N LYS A 522 -10.49 25.04 18.57
CA LYS A 522 -9.60 26.21 18.68
C LYS A 522 -8.29 26.04 17.91
N TYR A 523 -7.73 24.83 17.89
CA TYR A 523 -6.36 24.58 17.47
C TYR A 523 -6.21 23.55 16.34
N GLY A 524 -7.26 22.86 15.91
CA GLY A 524 -7.20 21.82 14.88
C GLY A 524 -6.54 22.29 13.58
N HIS A 525 -6.88 23.49 13.11
CA HIS A 525 -6.26 24.13 11.93
C HIS A 525 -4.96 24.89 12.24
N LYS A 526 -4.60 25.03 13.52
CA LYS A 526 -3.41 25.78 13.99
C LYS A 526 -2.35 24.84 14.57
N LEU A 527 -2.43 23.55 14.22
CA LEU A 527 -1.39 22.59 14.54
C LEU A 527 -0.05 22.97 13.87
N PRO A 528 1.07 22.43 14.36
CA PRO A 528 2.39 22.78 13.84
C PRO A 528 2.51 22.53 12.33
N LYS A 529 3.05 23.50 11.58
CA LYS A 529 3.13 23.42 10.10
C LYS A 529 3.90 22.20 9.60
N ASN A 530 4.92 21.77 10.33
CA ASN A 530 5.71 20.59 9.99
C ASN A 530 4.97 19.26 10.21
N PHE A 531 3.92 19.24 11.02
CA PHE A 531 3.02 18.09 11.14
C PHE A 531 1.95 18.10 10.04
N LEU A 532 1.36 19.27 9.79
CA LEU A 532 0.33 19.44 8.75
C LEU A 532 0.87 19.17 7.34
N ASN A 533 2.12 19.59 7.08
CA ASN A 533 2.78 19.39 5.78
C ASN A 533 3.53 18.04 5.68
N GLU A 534 3.38 17.12 6.64
CA GLU A 534 3.97 15.79 6.50
C GLU A 534 3.30 15.03 5.34
N ALA A 535 4.14 14.43 4.48
CA ALA A 535 3.69 13.56 3.40
C ALA A 535 3.00 12.30 3.95
N ASN A 536 3.47 11.79 5.09
CA ASN A 536 2.91 10.63 5.75
C ASN A 536 1.63 11.00 6.49
N LYS A 537 0.62 10.15 6.32
CA LYS A 537 -0.70 10.36 6.92
C LYS A 537 -0.83 9.58 8.22
N VAL A 538 -1.55 10.16 9.17
CA VAL A 538 -1.86 9.49 10.43
C VAL A 538 -2.73 8.27 10.15
N ILE A 539 -2.28 7.11 10.61
CA ILE A 539 -2.96 5.83 10.44
C ILE A 539 -3.67 5.37 11.71
N GLY A 540 -3.27 5.87 12.88
CA GLY A 540 -3.89 5.48 14.13
C GLY A 540 -3.78 6.55 15.21
N ILE A 541 -4.72 6.48 16.14
CA ILE A 541 -4.86 7.42 17.26
C ILE A 541 -5.01 6.59 18.53
N GLU A 542 -4.03 6.71 19.41
CA GLU A 542 -4.05 6.06 20.71
C GLU A 542 -4.24 7.09 21.83
N TYR A 543 -5.12 6.73 22.78
CA TYR A 543 -5.30 7.55 23.97
C TYR A 543 -4.10 7.41 24.90
N PHE A 544 -3.57 8.55 25.32
CA PHE A 544 -2.52 8.62 26.31
C PHE A 544 -3.07 9.18 27.63
N PRO A 545 -2.69 8.61 28.80
CA PRO A 545 -3.13 9.12 30.10
C PRO A 545 -2.92 10.63 30.27
N LYS A 546 -3.72 11.26 31.14
CA LYS A 546 -3.69 12.72 31.44
C LYS A 546 -4.11 13.62 30.26
N ASN A 547 -5.11 13.20 29.49
CA ASN A 547 -5.73 13.99 28.41
C ASN A 547 -4.77 14.28 27.24
N SER A 548 -3.93 13.31 26.90
CA SER A 548 -3.00 13.40 25.77
C SER A 548 -3.37 12.34 24.71
N LEU A 549 -2.84 12.52 23.51
CA LEU A 549 -3.00 11.59 22.39
C LEU A 549 -1.64 11.26 21.78
N ILE A 550 -1.53 10.04 21.26
CA ILE A 550 -0.47 9.66 20.33
C ILE A 550 -1.11 9.44 18.97
N LEU A 551 -0.70 10.24 17.99
CA LEU A 551 -1.04 10.06 16.58
C LEU A 551 0.14 9.37 15.90
N TYR A 552 -0.04 8.23 15.27
CA TYR A 552 1.06 7.55 14.59
C TYR A 552 0.82 7.40 13.10
N THR A 553 1.91 7.44 12.35
CA THR A 553 2.03 7.15 10.92
C THR A 553 2.89 5.90 10.77
N HIS A 554 3.14 5.44 9.55
CA HIS A 554 4.10 4.37 9.32
C HIS A 554 5.55 4.75 9.64
N TYR A 555 5.91 6.02 9.84
CA TYR A 555 7.33 6.42 10.02
C TYR A 555 7.59 7.28 11.24
N SER A 556 6.54 7.70 11.92
CA SER A 556 6.61 8.62 13.04
C SER A 556 5.44 8.41 13.97
N PHE A 557 5.59 8.82 15.21
CA PHE A 557 4.43 9.15 16.01
C PHE A 557 4.57 10.54 16.60
N THR A 558 3.44 11.16 16.87
CA THR A 558 3.31 12.52 17.36
C THR A 558 2.57 12.48 18.68
N TYR A 559 3.22 12.98 19.72
CA TYR A 559 2.61 13.20 21.03
C TYR A 559 1.93 14.56 21.05
N ILE A 560 0.69 14.60 21.55
CA ILE A 560 -0.12 15.83 21.69
C ILE A 560 -0.71 15.88 23.10
N ASP A 561 -0.37 16.91 23.86
CA ASP A 561 -1.04 17.21 25.13
C ASP A 561 -2.21 18.19 24.88
N LEU A 562 -3.44 17.70 25.05
CA LEU A 562 -4.66 18.47 24.74
C LEU A 562 -4.96 19.55 25.79
N SER A 563 -4.19 19.61 26.88
CA SER A 563 -4.38 20.64 27.91
C SER A 563 -3.65 21.95 27.59
N LYS A 564 -2.69 21.95 26.64
CA LYS A 564 -1.79 23.08 26.39
C LYS A 564 -1.80 23.50 24.92
N LYS A 565 -1.64 24.81 24.67
CA LYS A 565 -1.62 25.37 23.31
C LYS A 565 -0.48 24.81 22.43
N PRO A 566 -0.75 24.33 21.20
CA PRO A 566 0.30 23.79 20.34
C PRO A 566 1.32 24.86 19.91
N PRO A 567 2.59 24.48 19.72
CA PRO A 567 3.62 25.38 19.22
C PRO A 567 3.44 25.68 17.73
N LYS A 568 4.08 26.74 17.20
CA LYS A 568 4.05 27.04 15.75
C LYS A 568 4.78 25.98 14.92
N ARG A 569 5.83 25.39 15.49
CA ARG A 569 6.66 24.33 14.90
C ARG A 569 6.90 23.28 15.98
N ALA A 570 6.70 22.02 15.66
CA ALA A 570 6.91 20.91 16.58
C ALA A 570 8.40 20.53 16.62
N ASP A 571 8.87 20.12 17.79
CA ASP A 571 10.19 19.53 17.92
C ASP A 571 10.20 18.16 17.25
N ILE A 572 11.22 17.91 16.43
CA ILE A 572 11.43 16.62 15.77
C ILE A 572 12.53 15.89 16.52
N LEU A 573 12.16 14.78 17.16
CA LEU A 573 13.08 13.91 17.88
C LEU A 573 13.63 12.86 16.89
N VAL A 574 14.94 12.93 16.64
CA VAL A 574 15.66 12.03 15.71
C VAL A 574 16.72 11.24 16.50
N LYS A 575 17.10 10.05 16.03
CA LYS A 575 18.08 9.15 16.67
C LYS A 575 19.35 9.84 17.22
N ASN A 576 19.87 10.86 16.52
CA ASN A 576 21.12 11.53 16.89
C ASN A 576 20.98 12.62 17.98
N SER A 577 19.81 12.78 18.60
CA SER A 577 19.49 13.88 19.53
C SER A 577 19.12 13.46 20.96
N PHE A 578 19.22 12.18 21.29
CA PHE A 578 18.93 11.61 22.62
C PHE A 578 20.00 10.57 22.97
N PRO A 579 20.28 10.32 24.26
CA PRO A 579 21.07 9.17 24.61
C PRO A 579 20.24 7.91 24.55
N GLU A 580 20.95 6.81 24.47
CA GLU A 580 20.42 5.52 24.86
C GLU A 580 20.12 5.52 26.36
N HIS A 581 18.87 5.19 26.71
CA HIS A 581 18.49 4.94 28.10
C HIS A 581 19.19 3.67 28.59
N SER A 582 19.81 3.76 29.77
CA SER A 582 20.55 2.70 30.46
C SER A 582 19.69 1.56 31.05
N GLN A 583 18.41 1.47 30.69
CA GLN A 583 17.52 0.37 31.10
C GLN A 583 16.68 -0.10 29.91
N THR A 584 17.35 -0.51 28.83
CA THR A 584 16.83 -1.62 28.04
C THR A 584 16.96 -2.88 28.88
N TRP A 585 15.97 -3.78 28.83
CA TRP A 585 16.04 -5.15 29.35
C TRP A 585 17.18 -5.90 28.64
N GLN A 586 18.41 -5.61 29.07
CA GLN A 586 19.68 -5.87 28.37
C GLN A 586 20.06 -7.35 28.38
N GLY A 587 19.33 -8.19 29.11
CA GLY A 587 19.63 -9.60 29.28
C GLY A 587 18.99 -10.54 28.25
N VAL A 588 17.88 -10.16 27.61
CA VAL A 588 17.06 -11.15 26.90
C VAL A 588 16.89 -10.93 25.41
N LEU A 589 16.88 -9.69 24.93
CA LEU A 589 16.77 -9.45 23.49
C LEU A 589 18.13 -9.55 22.77
N ASN A 590 19.23 -9.65 23.52
CA ASN A 590 20.59 -9.80 23.01
C ASN A 590 21.01 -11.27 22.82
N THR A 591 20.23 -12.25 23.28
CA THR A 591 20.57 -13.68 23.15
C THR A 591 19.97 -14.34 21.91
N HIS A 592 19.16 -13.62 21.12
CA HIS A 592 18.68 -14.11 19.84
C HIS A 592 19.69 -13.76 18.74
N PRO A 593 20.16 -14.71 17.92
CA PRO A 593 21.19 -14.50 16.88
C PRO A 593 20.78 -13.56 15.72
N LEU A 594 19.65 -12.85 15.84
CA LEU A 594 19.09 -11.92 14.85
C LEU A 594 19.18 -10.45 15.26
N HIS A 595 19.73 -10.13 16.45
CA HIS A 595 20.01 -8.75 16.83
C HIS A 595 21.47 -8.42 16.50
N SER A 596 21.71 -7.78 15.35
CA SER A 596 23.04 -7.29 14.98
C SER A 596 23.48 -6.19 15.94
N ASP A 597 24.65 -6.36 16.55
CA ASP A 597 25.35 -5.36 17.37
C ASP A 597 25.42 -4.00 16.68
N ARG A 598 24.90 -2.94 17.32
CA ARG A 598 25.26 -1.57 16.99
C ARG A 598 25.65 -0.79 18.24
N LYS A 599 26.78 -0.09 18.08
CA LYS A 599 27.61 0.56 19.10
C LYS A 599 26.86 1.55 19.98
N GLN A 600 27.09 1.43 21.29
CA GLN A 600 26.69 2.38 22.32
C GLN A 600 27.32 3.76 22.10
N GLY A 601 26.50 4.82 22.23
CA GLY A 601 26.94 6.20 22.04
C GLY A 601 26.24 7.20 22.98
N SER A 602 27.01 7.66 23.97
CA SER A 602 26.89 8.89 24.79
C SER A 602 25.55 9.32 25.42
N THR A 603 25.60 9.54 26.74
CA THR A 603 24.59 10.18 27.60
C THR A 603 24.34 11.65 27.20
N ILE A 604 23.09 12.00 26.90
CA ILE A 604 22.54 13.30 26.50
C ILE A 604 21.36 13.51 27.45
N GLN A 605 21.13 14.70 27.99
CA GLN A 605 20.09 14.87 29.01
C GLN A 605 18.68 14.56 28.47
N VAL A 606 17.88 13.82 29.25
CA VAL A 606 16.46 13.52 28.97
C VAL A 606 15.72 14.85 28.91
N LYS A 607 15.41 15.34 27.71
CA LYS A 607 14.48 16.46 27.56
C LYS A 607 13.07 15.96 27.90
N ASP A 608 12.40 16.63 28.83
CA ASP A 608 10.98 16.42 29.09
C ASP A 608 10.20 16.51 27.78
N LEU A 609 9.24 15.58 27.57
CA LEU A 609 8.37 15.61 26.40
C LEU A 609 7.60 16.93 26.38
N VAL A 610 7.97 17.78 25.43
CA VAL A 610 7.32 19.07 25.17
C VAL A 610 5.86 18.80 24.76
N ASN A 611 4.98 19.77 25.00
CA ASN A 611 3.54 19.74 24.68
C ASN A 611 3.17 19.11 23.32
N PHE A 612 4.05 19.24 22.32
CA PHE A 612 3.86 18.63 21.01
C PHE A 612 5.22 18.17 20.47
N ALA A 613 5.39 16.87 20.22
CA ALA A 613 6.65 16.31 19.76
C ALA A 613 6.44 15.24 18.68
N ILE A 614 7.18 15.33 17.58
CA ILE A 614 7.18 14.34 16.50
C ILE A 614 8.42 13.45 16.69
N ASN A 615 8.20 12.16 16.93
CA ASN A 615 9.25 11.18 17.10
C ASN A 615 9.46 10.38 15.81
N LYS A 616 10.68 10.44 15.25
CA LYS A 616 11.12 9.69 14.05
C LYS A 616 12.24 8.70 14.36
N ARG A 617 12.33 8.22 15.61
CA ARG A 617 13.35 7.27 16.05
C ARG A 617 13.15 5.87 15.45
N PHE A 618 11.89 5.48 15.32
CA PHE A 618 11.48 4.12 14.99
C PHE A 618 11.56 3.86 13.48
N GLY A 619 11.74 2.59 13.12
CA GLY A 619 11.59 2.17 11.73
C GLY A 619 10.14 2.24 11.28
N PRO A 620 9.79 1.59 10.16
CA PRO A 620 8.40 1.54 9.73
C PRO A 620 7.51 0.87 10.79
N ILE A 621 6.54 1.62 11.31
CA ILE A 621 5.61 1.19 12.37
C ILE A 621 4.45 0.42 11.75
N LEU A 622 4.25 -0.81 12.20
CA LEU A 622 3.09 -1.65 11.85
C LEU A 622 1.91 -1.36 12.76
N SER A 623 2.17 -1.27 14.06
CA SER A 623 1.17 -1.01 15.08
C SER A 623 1.79 -0.35 16.30
N LEU A 624 0.99 0.44 16.98
CA LEU A 624 1.35 1.13 18.20
C LEU A 624 0.16 1.03 19.14
N ASN A 625 0.40 0.42 20.31
CA ASN A 625 -0.63 0.23 21.33
C ASN A 625 -0.13 0.74 22.68
N ILE A 626 -1.06 1.29 23.47
CA ILE A 626 -0.76 1.85 24.79
C ILE A 626 -1.49 1.05 25.85
N MET A 627 -0.71 0.37 26.70
CA MET A 627 -1.22 -0.54 27.72
C MET A 627 -0.86 0.00 29.10
N LYS A 628 -1.77 0.76 29.71
CA LYS A 628 -1.61 1.45 31.00
C LYS A 628 -0.38 2.39 31.02
N SER A 629 0.81 1.84 31.29
CA SER A 629 2.07 2.56 31.48
C SER A 629 3.17 2.11 30.51
N GLU A 630 2.88 1.16 29.62
CA GLU A 630 3.81 0.62 28.63
C GLU A 630 3.31 0.95 27.22
N MET A 631 4.24 1.30 26.34
CA MET A 631 3.99 1.52 24.93
C MET A 631 4.59 0.34 24.15
N VAL A 632 3.77 -0.39 23.40
CA VAL A 632 4.25 -1.48 22.53
C VAL A 632 4.27 -0.98 21.10
N VAL A 633 5.46 -0.94 20.50
CA VAL A 633 5.67 -0.49 19.12
C VAL A 633 6.17 -1.68 18.32
N THR A 634 5.38 -2.12 17.33
CA THR A 634 5.79 -3.16 16.40
C THR A 634 6.33 -2.54 15.12
N GLU A 635 7.53 -2.94 14.75
CA GLU A 635 8.29 -2.38 13.63
C GLU A 635 8.66 -3.42 12.59
N LEU A 636 8.78 -2.96 11.35
CA LEU A 636 9.47 -3.70 10.30
C LEU A 636 10.98 -3.54 10.45
N ALA A 637 11.68 -4.67 10.57
CA ALA A 637 13.12 -4.73 10.43
C ALA A 637 13.50 -4.61 8.94
N TRP A 638 13.52 -3.38 8.41
CA TRP A 638 13.75 -3.13 6.99
C TRP A 638 15.10 -3.68 6.47
N GLU A 639 16.13 -3.67 7.31
CA GLU A 639 17.45 -4.23 6.98
C GLU A 639 17.32 -5.74 6.65
N ASN A 640 16.60 -6.51 7.48
CA ASN A 640 16.36 -7.94 7.27
C ASN A 640 15.52 -8.20 6.01
N ILE A 641 14.53 -7.35 5.72
CA ILE A 641 13.70 -7.48 4.52
C ILE A 641 14.56 -7.33 3.27
N LEU A 642 15.51 -6.40 3.26
CA LEU A 642 16.42 -6.20 2.13
C LEU A 642 17.36 -7.38 1.89
N GLU A 643 17.68 -8.16 2.92
CA GLU A 643 18.49 -9.40 2.79
C GLU A 643 17.70 -10.54 2.14
N VAL A 644 16.39 -10.59 2.36
CA VAL A 644 15.50 -11.61 1.77
C VAL A 644 15.14 -11.27 0.31
N LYS A 645 15.08 -9.99 -0.03
CA LYS A 645 14.80 -9.53 -1.40
C LYS A 645 15.95 -9.87 -2.34
N PRO A 646 15.69 -10.04 -3.66
CA PRO A 646 16.74 -10.28 -4.63
C PRO A 646 17.76 -9.14 -4.58
N LYS A 647 19.05 -9.48 -4.69
CA LYS A 647 20.12 -8.48 -4.63
C LYS A 647 19.97 -7.48 -5.77
N PRO A 648 20.12 -6.17 -5.51
CA PRO A 648 20.12 -5.18 -6.57
C PRO A 648 21.37 -5.36 -7.44
N ILE A 649 21.31 -4.87 -8.68
CA ILE A 649 22.48 -4.84 -9.58
C ILE A 649 23.66 -4.19 -8.87
N ALA A 650 24.82 -4.86 -8.91
CA ALA A 650 26.05 -4.45 -8.22
C ALA A 650 26.48 -3.04 -8.64
N GLN A 651 26.79 -2.21 -7.65
CA GLN A 651 27.20 -0.82 -7.85
C GLN A 651 28.66 -0.63 -7.46
N HIS A 652 29.46 -0.06 -8.37
CA HIS A 652 30.68 0.61 -7.95
C HIS A 652 30.31 1.92 -7.26
N ARG A 653 30.35 1.94 -5.92
CA ARG A 653 30.40 3.20 -5.16
C ARG A 653 31.86 3.66 -5.14
N TYR A 654 32.19 4.69 -5.90
CA TYR A 654 33.49 5.35 -5.76
C TYR A 654 33.53 6.14 -4.45
N GLY A 655 34.51 5.83 -3.60
CA GLY A 655 34.78 6.55 -2.34
C GLY A 655 33.87 6.13 -1.18
N SER A 656 34.28 5.08 -0.46
CA SER A 656 33.88 4.84 0.94
C SER A 656 34.97 5.36 1.87
#